data_AF-A0A8S9XEU4-F1
#
_entry.id   AF-A0A8S9XEU4-F1
#
_cell.length_a   1.000
_cell.length_b   1.000
_cell.length_c   1.000
_cell.angle_alpha   90.00
_cell.angle_beta   90.00
_cell.angle_gamma   90.00
#
_symmetry.space_group_name_H-M   'P 1'
#
loop_
_entity.id
_entity.type
_entity.pdbx_description
1 polymer ?
#
loop_
_entity_poly.entity_id
_entity_poly.type
_entity_poly.pdbx_seq_one_letter_code
_entity_poly.pdbx_strand_id
1 'polypeptide(L)'
;MDQHSFTTAHYSYTHNKNIPKTAGNFPQKAPPPHGPLVSKTARNFPQKAPPPHGPHAPKTAGNFLQKAPPPHGPLVPKTAGNFLQKAPPPQGSLVPKTAGNFPQKAPPPQGPLAPKTAGNFLQKAPPPHGPLVPKTAGNFPQKAPPPQGPLAPKTAGNFPQKAPPPHGPLVSKTARNFPQKAPPPHGPLVSKTAGNFPQKAPPPQGPLAPKTAGNFPQKAPPPHGPLVSKTARNFPQKAPPPHGPLVPKTAGNYPQKAPPPQGLLAPKTAGNFLQKAPPPHGPLVPKTAGNFPQKAPPPQGPLAPKTAGNFLQKAPPPQGSLVFKTAVNFPQKASPPQGPLAPKTAGNFLQKAPPPQGPLAPKTMVNFPKMAPPSHGPLAPKTAGNFPQKTPSPQGPLAPKTAGNFPQKEPPPHGPLAPKTAGNFLQKAPPPHGSLVPKTAGNFPQKAPPPHGPLVSKTARNFPQKAPPPHGPHAPKTAGNFLQKAPPPHGPLVPKTAGNFPQKAPPPQGPLAPKTAGNFLQKAPPPQGSLVFKTAVNFPQKASPPQGPLAPKTAGNFLQKAPPPQGPLAPKTMVNFPKMAPPPHGPLAPKTAGNFPQKTPSPQGPLAPKTAGNFPQKEPPPHGSLAPKTAGNFLQKAPPPHGSLVPKTAGNFPQKAPSPHGPLVPKTAGNFAQKAPPPQGPHAPKTAVNFPQKAPPPHGPLVPKTAGNFPQKAPPPHGPLVPKTAGNFPQKAPPPQGTLVPKTAHERCVVLFRFLKTQHTELLCI
;
A
#
# COMPACT_ATOMS: atom_id res chain seq x y z
N MET A 1 12.98 100.44 -41.64
CA MET A 1 13.97 99.43 -41.18
C MET A 1 13.46 98.86 -39.87
N ASP A 2 13.36 97.54 -39.87
CA ASP A 2 12.66 96.69 -38.91
C ASP A 2 13.06 96.83 -37.45
N GLN A 3 12.09 96.66 -36.56
CA GLN A 3 12.16 95.66 -35.48
C GLN A 3 10.76 95.44 -34.86
N HIS A 4 10.18 94.27 -35.13
CA HIS A 4 8.95 93.77 -34.53
C HIS A 4 9.17 93.36 -33.07
N SER A 5 8.44 93.98 -32.14
CA SER A 5 8.24 93.48 -30.78
C SER A 5 6.77 93.12 -30.59
N PHE A 6 6.48 91.83 -30.40
CA PHE A 6 5.15 91.33 -30.04
C PHE A 6 4.93 91.48 -28.53
N THR A 7 4.07 92.40 -28.11
CA THR A 7 3.55 92.50 -26.75
C THR A 7 2.20 91.79 -26.65
N THR A 8 2.19 90.60 -26.03
CA THR A 8 0.97 89.84 -25.72
C THR A 8 0.21 90.52 -24.57
N ALA A 9 -0.92 91.15 -24.87
CA ALA A 9 -1.83 91.70 -23.87
C ALA A 9 -2.69 90.59 -23.25
N HIS A 10 -2.47 90.28 -21.96
CA HIS A 10 -3.34 89.41 -21.17
C HIS A 10 -4.61 90.18 -20.73
N TYR A 11 -5.72 90.02 -21.46
CA TYR A 11 -7.04 90.46 -21.01
C TYR A 11 -7.56 89.53 -19.90
N SER A 12 -7.53 90.01 -18.66
CA SER A 12 -8.11 89.33 -17.51
C SER A 12 -9.60 89.66 -17.40
N TYR A 13 -10.46 88.85 -18.01
CA TYR A 13 -11.93 89.00 -17.92
C TYR A 13 -12.43 88.48 -16.55
N THR A 14 -12.52 89.35 -15.54
CA THR A 14 -13.13 89.00 -14.24
C THR A 14 -14.66 88.98 -14.36
N HIS A 15 -15.24 87.81 -14.60
CA HIS A 15 -16.69 87.59 -14.47
C HIS A 15 -17.10 87.72 -12.99
N ASN A 16 -17.70 88.86 -12.63
CA ASN A 16 -18.24 89.11 -11.31
C ASN A 16 -19.51 88.24 -11.10
N LYS A 17 -19.35 87.07 -10.46
CA LYS A 17 -20.47 86.18 -10.10
C LYS A 17 -21.25 86.77 -8.92
N ASN A 18 -22.28 87.56 -9.21
CA ASN A 18 -23.30 87.90 -8.23
C ASN A 18 -24.00 86.62 -7.73
N ILE A 19 -23.60 86.12 -6.56
CA ILE A 19 -24.27 85.02 -5.87
C ILE A 19 -25.25 85.64 -4.87
N PRO A 20 -26.57 85.66 -5.15
CA PRO A 20 -27.54 86.15 -4.19
C PRO A 20 -27.49 85.29 -2.92
N LYS A 21 -27.13 85.91 -1.79
CA LYS A 21 -27.24 85.34 -0.44
C LYS A 21 -28.55 85.83 0.15
N THR A 22 -29.53 84.95 0.33
CA THR A 22 -30.82 85.31 0.94
C THR A 22 -31.04 84.52 2.23
N ALA A 23 -31.33 85.24 3.32
CA ALA A 23 -31.49 84.69 4.67
C ALA A 23 -32.96 84.44 5.08
N GLY A 24 -33.95 84.71 4.21
CA GLY A 24 -35.38 84.59 4.53
C GLY A 24 -36.15 83.53 3.71
N ASN A 25 -37.33 83.12 4.20
CA ASN A 25 -38.28 82.26 3.47
C ASN A 25 -38.99 83.09 2.37
N PHE A 26 -38.41 83.19 1.18
CA PHE A 26 -39.04 83.93 0.08
C PHE A 26 -39.71 82.99 -0.93
N PRO A 27 -41.00 83.17 -1.25
CA PRO A 27 -41.57 82.68 -2.49
C PRO A 27 -41.03 83.54 -3.65
N GLN A 28 -40.19 82.97 -4.51
CA GLN A 28 -39.73 83.64 -5.73
C GLN A 28 -40.94 83.86 -6.67
N LYS A 29 -41.38 85.11 -6.82
CA LYS A 29 -42.39 85.53 -7.82
C LYS A 29 -41.77 86.13 -9.09
N ALA A 30 -40.49 86.53 -9.06
CA ALA A 30 -39.81 87.15 -10.21
C ALA A 30 -39.25 86.09 -11.19
N PRO A 31 -39.31 86.34 -12.52
CA PRO A 31 -38.70 85.47 -13.52
C PRO A 31 -37.17 85.41 -13.32
N PRO A 32 -36.57 84.21 -13.36
CA PRO A 32 -35.16 84.04 -13.08
C PRO A 32 -34.27 84.54 -14.25
N PRO A 33 -33.04 85.02 -13.97
CA PRO A 33 -32.10 85.43 -15.01
C PRO A 33 -31.67 84.25 -15.90
N HIS A 34 -31.48 84.50 -17.20
CA HIS A 34 -30.93 83.53 -18.15
C HIS A 34 -29.45 83.25 -17.82
N GLY A 35 -29.13 82.05 -17.32
CA GLY A 35 -27.76 81.63 -17.04
C GLY A 35 -27.64 80.54 -15.96
N PRO A 36 -26.44 79.96 -15.79
CA PRO A 36 -26.18 78.96 -14.76
C PRO A 36 -26.38 79.56 -13.36
N LEU A 37 -27.30 78.98 -12.59
CA LEU A 37 -27.74 79.55 -11.32
C LEU A 37 -27.20 78.75 -10.13
N VAL A 38 -26.51 79.46 -9.22
CA VAL A 38 -26.05 78.94 -7.93
C VAL A 38 -26.75 79.72 -6.82
N SER A 39 -27.81 79.14 -6.25
CA SER A 39 -28.50 79.71 -5.09
C SER A 39 -27.95 79.15 -3.78
N LYS A 40 -27.87 79.99 -2.74
CA LYS A 40 -27.52 79.59 -1.37
C LYS A 40 -28.69 79.97 -0.44
N THR A 41 -29.25 79.01 0.28
CA THR A 41 -30.36 79.26 1.24
C THR A 41 -30.06 78.56 2.56
N ALA A 42 -30.27 79.26 3.68
CA ALA A 42 -29.99 78.74 5.02
C ALA A 42 -31.19 78.09 5.74
N ARG A 43 -32.39 78.14 5.15
CA ARG A 43 -33.64 77.60 5.70
C ARG A 43 -34.43 76.80 4.66
N ASN A 44 -35.63 76.35 5.03
CA ASN A 44 -36.53 75.58 4.17
C ASN A 44 -36.80 76.31 2.85
N PHE A 45 -36.52 75.66 1.71
CA PHE A 45 -36.70 76.24 0.38
C PHE A 45 -37.79 75.48 -0.39
N PRO A 46 -39.04 75.97 -0.39
CA PRO A 46 -40.10 75.45 -1.24
C PRO A 46 -39.99 76.04 -2.65
N GLN A 47 -39.49 75.26 -3.61
CA GLN A 47 -39.46 75.67 -5.01
C GLN A 47 -40.80 75.36 -5.68
N LYS A 48 -41.63 76.41 -5.85
CA LYS A 48 -42.92 76.35 -6.54
C LYS A 48 -42.84 76.75 -8.02
N ALA A 49 -41.86 77.55 -8.44
CA ALA A 49 -41.68 78.00 -9.81
C ALA A 49 -40.61 77.16 -10.55
N PRO A 50 -40.69 77.02 -11.89
CA PRO A 50 -39.64 76.40 -12.70
C PRO A 50 -38.32 77.19 -12.55
N PRO A 51 -37.18 76.52 -12.32
CA PRO A 51 -35.85 77.14 -12.43
C PRO A 51 -35.55 77.62 -13.88
N PRO A 52 -34.61 78.56 -14.07
CA PRO A 52 -34.21 79.04 -15.41
C PRO A 52 -33.50 77.97 -16.23
N HIS A 53 -33.67 77.99 -17.55
CA HIS A 53 -32.97 77.11 -18.49
C HIS A 53 -31.45 77.09 -18.24
N GLY A 54 -30.89 75.90 -17.98
CA GLY A 54 -29.46 75.68 -17.78
C GLY A 54 -29.09 74.82 -16.56
N PRO A 55 -27.79 74.56 -16.35
CA PRO A 55 -27.29 73.81 -15.19
C PRO A 55 -27.65 74.51 -13.87
N HIS A 56 -28.30 73.80 -12.95
CA HIS A 56 -28.77 74.36 -11.69
C HIS A 56 -28.14 73.61 -10.49
N ALA A 57 -27.52 74.36 -9.57
CA ALA A 57 -26.77 73.80 -8.44
C ALA A 57 -27.13 74.48 -7.10
N PRO A 58 -28.34 74.25 -6.55
CA PRO A 58 -28.79 74.89 -5.33
C PRO A 58 -28.02 74.33 -4.12
N LYS A 59 -27.62 75.23 -3.21
CA LYS A 59 -27.02 74.90 -1.91
C LYS A 59 -27.99 75.28 -0.80
N THR A 60 -28.53 74.31 -0.07
CA THR A 60 -29.54 74.55 0.99
C THR A 60 -29.08 73.95 2.32
N ALA A 61 -29.08 74.73 3.40
CA ALA A 61 -29.12 74.21 4.76
C ALA A 61 -30.59 74.22 5.22
N GLY A 62 -31.16 73.07 5.58
CA GLY A 62 -32.60 72.90 5.83
C GLY A 62 -33.31 72.01 4.78
N ASN A 63 -34.64 71.97 4.81
CA ASN A 63 -35.42 71.12 3.92
C ASN A 63 -35.60 71.77 2.54
N PHE A 64 -35.25 71.07 1.47
CA PHE A 64 -35.52 71.47 0.10
C PHE A 64 -36.75 70.72 -0.43
N LEU A 65 -37.81 71.44 -0.81
CA LEU A 65 -39.02 70.87 -1.37
C LEU A 65 -39.18 71.32 -2.82
N GLN A 66 -39.02 70.40 -3.76
CA GLN A 66 -39.23 70.68 -5.17
C GLN A 66 -40.62 70.23 -5.62
N LYS A 67 -41.49 71.21 -5.89
CA LYS A 67 -42.87 70.99 -6.39
C LYS A 67 -43.03 71.23 -7.89
N ALA A 68 -42.16 72.03 -8.51
CA ALA A 68 -42.19 72.29 -9.95
C ALA A 68 -41.17 71.43 -10.72
N PRO A 69 -41.44 71.12 -12.00
CA PRO A 69 -40.47 70.53 -12.89
C PRO A 69 -39.22 71.43 -12.98
N PRO A 70 -38.00 70.89 -12.82
CA PRO A 70 -36.78 71.61 -13.14
C PRO A 70 -36.64 71.79 -14.66
N PRO A 71 -35.88 72.79 -15.14
CA PRO A 71 -35.62 73.03 -16.56
C PRO A 71 -34.69 71.97 -17.13
N HIS A 72 -34.73 71.79 -18.45
CA HIS A 72 -33.83 70.87 -19.17
C HIS A 72 -32.36 71.08 -18.77
N GLY A 73 -31.69 70.02 -18.30
CA GLY A 73 -30.28 70.05 -17.94
C GLY A 73 -29.89 69.26 -16.67
N PRO A 74 -28.58 69.16 -16.38
CA PRO A 74 -28.08 68.50 -15.17
C PRO A 74 -28.46 69.25 -13.89
N LEU A 75 -28.99 68.53 -12.90
CA LEU A 75 -29.33 69.09 -11.59
C LEU A 75 -28.41 68.51 -10.50
N VAL A 76 -27.71 69.39 -9.77
CA VAL A 76 -26.74 69.01 -8.74
C VAL A 76 -27.04 69.69 -7.39
N PRO A 77 -28.13 69.31 -6.69
CA PRO A 77 -28.46 69.89 -5.38
C PRO A 77 -27.41 69.52 -4.33
N LYS A 78 -27.06 70.47 -3.47
CA LYS A 78 -26.29 70.24 -2.24
C LYS A 78 -27.15 70.64 -1.06
N THR A 79 -27.66 69.68 -0.29
CA THR A 79 -28.60 69.93 0.81
C THR A 79 -28.05 69.39 2.13
N ALA A 80 -28.00 70.21 3.17
CA ALA A 80 -27.78 69.78 4.56
C ALA A 80 -29.13 69.80 5.30
N GLY A 81 -29.90 68.72 5.16
CA GLY A 81 -31.30 68.60 5.55
C GLY A 81 -32.06 67.62 4.65
N ASN A 82 -33.40 67.59 4.70
CA ASN A 82 -34.16 66.68 3.85
C ASN A 82 -34.40 67.26 2.44
N PHE A 83 -34.24 66.45 1.40
CA PHE A 83 -34.59 66.82 0.03
C PHE A 83 -35.83 66.01 -0.41
N LEU A 84 -36.97 66.68 -0.53
CA LEU A 84 -38.23 66.07 -0.96
C LEU A 84 -38.53 66.49 -2.41
N GLN A 85 -38.50 65.52 -3.32
CA GLN A 85 -38.85 65.73 -4.71
C GLN A 85 -40.27 65.20 -4.99
N LYS A 86 -41.18 66.12 -5.34
CA LYS A 86 -42.57 65.80 -5.70
C LYS A 86 -42.86 65.94 -7.19
N ALA A 87 -42.08 66.71 -7.94
CA ALA A 87 -42.23 66.85 -9.40
C ALA A 87 -41.28 65.95 -10.18
N PRO A 88 -41.67 65.54 -11.41
CA PRO A 88 -40.74 64.92 -12.35
C PRO A 88 -39.54 65.85 -12.61
N PRO A 89 -38.30 65.37 -12.51
CA PRO A 89 -37.11 66.08 -12.95
C PRO A 89 -37.02 66.15 -14.49
N PRO A 90 -36.25 67.10 -15.04
CA PRO A 90 -36.05 67.29 -16.48
C PRO A 90 -35.33 66.11 -17.10
N GLN A 91 -35.40 65.97 -18.42
CA GLN A 91 -34.43 65.11 -19.13
C GLN A 91 -32.99 65.57 -18.80
N GLY A 92 -32.20 64.69 -18.16
CA GLY A 92 -30.84 65.00 -17.72
C GLY A 92 -30.32 64.10 -16.59
N SER A 93 -29.04 64.30 -16.22
CA SER A 93 -28.42 63.61 -15.09
C SER A 93 -28.75 64.29 -13.76
N LEU A 94 -29.09 63.51 -12.73
CA LEU A 94 -29.40 64.02 -11.38
C LEU A 94 -28.38 63.51 -10.36
N VAL A 95 -27.63 64.43 -9.74
CA VAL A 95 -26.52 64.10 -8.81
C VAL A 95 -26.65 64.84 -7.47
N PRO A 96 -27.68 64.54 -6.65
CA PRO A 96 -27.90 65.21 -5.38
C PRO A 96 -26.88 64.78 -4.33
N LYS A 97 -26.38 65.74 -3.58
CA LYS A 97 -25.52 65.56 -2.41
C LYS A 97 -26.31 66.00 -1.17
N THR A 98 -26.80 65.05 -0.39
CA THR A 98 -27.72 65.32 0.72
C THR A 98 -27.17 64.82 2.05
N ALA A 99 -26.93 65.70 3.02
CA ALA A 99 -26.69 65.33 4.42
C ALA A 99 -28.02 65.35 5.19
N GLY A 100 -28.84 64.30 4.98
CA GLY A 100 -30.20 64.16 5.51
C GLY A 100 -31.00 63.12 4.72
N ASN A 101 -32.33 63.11 4.81
CA ASN A 101 -33.14 62.14 4.05
C ASN A 101 -33.48 62.65 2.65
N PHE A 102 -33.49 61.75 1.67
CA PHE A 102 -33.92 62.01 0.29
C PHE A 102 -35.15 61.17 -0.05
N PRO A 103 -36.36 61.60 0.33
CA PRO A 103 -37.60 61.01 -0.18
C PRO A 103 -37.90 61.47 -1.62
N GLN A 104 -37.92 60.52 -2.55
CA GLN A 104 -38.34 60.75 -3.92
C GLN A 104 -39.71 60.12 -4.18
N LYS A 105 -40.71 60.97 -4.44
CA LYS A 105 -42.08 60.54 -4.76
C LYS A 105 -42.40 60.59 -6.26
N ALA A 106 -41.68 61.39 -7.04
CA ALA A 106 -41.87 61.49 -8.49
C ALA A 106 -40.91 60.58 -9.27
N PRO A 107 -41.29 60.15 -10.49
CA PRO A 107 -40.39 59.47 -11.42
C PRO A 107 -39.10 60.28 -11.59
N PRO A 108 -37.89 59.69 -11.61
CA PRO A 108 -36.65 60.39 -11.89
C PRO A 108 -36.47 60.69 -13.39
N PRO A 109 -35.39 61.39 -13.75
CA PRO A 109 -35.23 61.91 -15.10
C PRO A 109 -34.77 60.80 -16.03
N GLN A 110 -35.07 60.81 -17.33
CA GLN A 110 -34.66 59.72 -18.23
C GLN A 110 -33.13 59.44 -18.31
N GLY A 111 -32.28 60.22 -17.64
CA GLY A 111 -30.83 60.02 -17.55
C GLY A 111 -30.32 59.29 -16.29
N PRO A 112 -28.98 59.21 -16.13
CA PRO A 112 -28.32 58.61 -14.96
C PRO A 112 -28.67 59.32 -13.64
N LEU A 113 -28.87 58.52 -12.58
CA LEU A 113 -29.16 59.02 -11.23
C LEU A 113 -28.06 58.55 -10.25
N ALA A 114 -27.34 59.49 -9.65
CA ALA A 114 -26.18 59.21 -8.79
C ALA A 114 -26.23 59.98 -7.45
N PRO A 115 -27.23 59.73 -6.58
CA PRO A 115 -27.38 60.41 -5.30
C PRO A 115 -26.23 60.04 -4.35
N LYS A 116 -25.71 61.03 -3.63
CA LYS A 116 -24.76 60.89 -2.53
C LYS A 116 -25.44 61.36 -1.25
N THR A 117 -25.87 60.45 -0.39
CA THR A 117 -26.72 60.77 0.77
C THR A 117 -26.09 60.31 2.08
N ALA A 118 -25.88 61.20 3.04
CA ALA A 118 -25.39 60.84 4.38
C ALA A 118 -26.52 60.41 5.35
N GLY A 119 -27.79 60.46 4.93
CA GLY A 119 -28.97 59.91 5.64
C GLY A 119 -29.67 58.80 4.85
N ASN A 120 -31.00 58.67 4.97
CA ASN A 120 -31.77 57.65 4.23
C ASN A 120 -32.19 58.14 2.84
N PHE A 121 -32.15 57.27 1.84
CA PHE A 121 -32.72 57.53 0.51
C PHE A 121 -33.95 56.65 0.31
N LEU A 122 -35.14 57.26 0.22
CA LEU A 122 -36.40 56.53 0.05
C LEU A 122 -36.96 56.79 -1.35
N GLN A 123 -36.98 55.76 -2.19
CA GLN A 123 -37.54 55.85 -3.53
C GLN A 123 -38.90 55.15 -3.59
N LYS A 124 -39.95 55.94 -3.82
CA LYS A 124 -41.33 55.45 -3.99
C LYS A 124 -41.78 55.39 -5.45
N ALA A 125 -41.16 56.14 -6.35
CA ALA A 125 -41.49 56.16 -7.78
C ALA A 125 -40.59 55.22 -8.60
N PRO A 126 -41.07 54.72 -9.76
CA PRO A 126 -40.24 54.01 -10.72
C PRO A 126 -39.02 54.87 -11.07
N PRO A 127 -37.80 54.33 -11.03
CA PRO A 127 -36.56 55.03 -11.28
C PRO A 127 -36.35 55.25 -12.78
N PRO A 128 -35.25 55.90 -13.21
CA PRO A 128 -35.15 56.29 -14.61
C PRO A 128 -34.81 55.11 -15.52
N HIS A 129 -34.92 55.27 -16.85
CA HIS A 129 -34.47 54.22 -17.78
C HIS A 129 -32.94 54.01 -17.75
N GLY A 130 -32.17 54.97 -17.21
CA GLY A 130 -30.70 54.93 -17.13
C GLY A 130 -30.11 54.25 -15.87
N PRO A 131 -28.77 54.22 -15.77
CA PRO A 131 -28.05 53.65 -14.64
C PRO A 131 -28.35 54.37 -13.31
N LEU A 132 -28.50 53.61 -12.23
CA LEU A 132 -28.73 54.12 -10.88
C LEU A 132 -27.56 53.74 -9.95
N VAL A 133 -26.81 54.74 -9.47
CA VAL A 133 -25.57 54.55 -8.69
C VAL A 133 -25.63 55.31 -7.35
N PRO A 134 -26.51 54.92 -6.42
CA PRO A 134 -26.64 55.61 -5.14
C PRO A 134 -25.47 55.30 -4.21
N LYS A 135 -24.93 56.33 -3.56
CA LYS A 135 -23.93 56.23 -2.49
C LYS A 135 -24.57 56.74 -1.20
N THR A 136 -24.95 55.86 -0.30
CA THR A 136 -25.74 56.22 0.89
C THR A 136 -25.06 55.76 2.17
N ALA A 137 -24.88 56.63 3.17
CA ALA A 137 -24.40 56.23 4.48
C ALA A 137 -25.52 55.59 5.33
N GLY A 138 -26.76 56.07 5.21
CA GLY A 138 -27.94 55.50 5.86
C GLY A 138 -28.57 54.33 5.08
N ASN A 139 -29.88 54.13 5.26
CA ASN A 139 -30.63 53.07 4.58
C ASN A 139 -31.10 53.52 3.18
N PHE A 140 -31.23 52.56 2.26
CA PHE A 140 -31.83 52.75 0.94
C PHE A 140 -33.06 51.84 0.78
N PRO A 141 -34.23 52.21 1.33
CA PRO A 141 -35.47 51.52 1.03
C PRO A 141 -35.97 51.85 -0.37
N GLN A 142 -36.10 50.81 -1.20
CA GLN A 142 -36.71 50.90 -2.53
C GLN A 142 -38.05 50.16 -2.55
N LYS A 143 -39.13 50.92 -2.77
CA LYS A 143 -40.50 50.38 -2.89
C LYS A 143 -40.97 50.22 -4.32
N ALA A 144 -40.45 51.01 -5.25
CA ALA A 144 -40.81 50.96 -6.66
C ALA A 144 -39.98 49.93 -7.45
N PRO A 145 -40.49 49.41 -8.57
CA PRO A 145 -39.69 48.70 -9.57
C PRO A 145 -38.42 49.52 -9.86
N PRO A 146 -37.22 48.94 -9.96
CA PRO A 146 -35.93 49.55 -10.29
C PRO A 146 -35.79 49.89 -11.79
N PRO A 147 -34.67 50.51 -12.23
CA PRO A 147 -34.56 51.01 -13.60
C PRO A 147 -34.49 49.86 -14.59
N GLN A 148 -34.69 50.06 -15.89
CA GLN A 148 -34.35 48.99 -16.84
C GLN A 148 -32.83 48.79 -16.96
N GLY A 149 -32.04 49.83 -16.65
CA GLY A 149 -30.57 49.80 -16.67
C GLY A 149 -29.87 49.20 -15.44
N PRO A 150 -28.52 49.21 -15.42
CA PRO A 150 -27.72 48.70 -14.32
C PRO A 150 -27.95 49.44 -13.00
N LEU A 151 -28.03 48.70 -11.90
CA LEU A 151 -28.18 49.24 -10.54
C LEU A 151 -26.94 48.92 -9.71
N ALA A 152 -26.25 49.95 -9.21
CA ALA A 152 -24.98 49.81 -8.50
C ALA A 152 -24.93 50.52 -7.12
N PRO A 153 -25.77 50.13 -6.14
CA PRO A 153 -25.85 50.79 -4.85
C PRO A 153 -24.62 50.53 -3.98
N LYS A 154 -24.13 51.59 -3.35
CA LYS A 154 -23.09 51.56 -2.31
C LYS A 154 -23.67 52.12 -1.02
N THR A 155 -24.07 51.25 -0.09
CA THR A 155 -24.79 51.61 1.14
C THR A 155 -23.98 51.21 2.38
N ALA A 156 -23.81 52.10 3.36
CA ALA A 156 -23.30 51.68 4.67
C ALA A 156 -24.43 51.11 5.56
N GLY A 157 -25.66 51.61 5.43
CA GLY A 157 -26.85 51.07 6.10
C GLY A 157 -27.44 49.82 5.44
N ASN A 158 -28.73 49.58 5.66
CA ASN A 158 -29.47 48.48 5.04
C ASN A 158 -30.02 48.88 3.66
N PHE A 159 -30.12 47.90 2.75
CA PHE A 159 -30.79 48.05 1.45
C PHE A 159 -32.00 47.11 1.37
N PRO A 160 -33.16 47.46 1.96
CA PRO A 160 -34.36 46.66 1.81
C PRO A 160 -35.01 46.92 0.45
N GLN A 161 -35.07 45.87 -0.37
CA GLN A 161 -35.71 45.89 -1.67
C GLN A 161 -37.02 45.10 -1.63
N LYS A 162 -38.14 45.83 -1.80
CA LYS A 162 -39.49 45.23 -1.84
C LYS A 162 -40.03 45.00 -3.25
N ALA A 163 -39.49 45.68 -4.25
CA ALA A 163 -39.90 45.53 -5.65
C ALA A 163 -38.95 44.63 -6.44
N PRO A 164 -39.42 43.98 -7.53
CA PRO A 164 -38.58 43.14 -8.40
C PRO A 164 -37.37 43.95 -8.91
N PRO A 165 -36.11 43.48 -8.93
CA PRO A 165 -34.95 44.21 -9.43
C PRO A 165 -34.93 44.45 -10.96
N PRO A 166 -33.96 45.24 -11.47
CA PRO A 166 -34.00 45.76 -12.83
C PRO A 166 -33.88 44.61 -13.85
N HIS A 167 -34.21 44.78 -15.13
CA HIS A 167 -33.88 43.71 -16.10
C HIS A 167 -32.35 43.54 -16.27
N GLY A 168 -31.57 44.60 -15.98
CA GLY A 168 -30.11 44.60 -16.07
C GLY A 168 -29.34 44.06 -14.86
N PRO A 169 -27.98 44.07 -14.93
CA PRO A 169 -27.11 43.62 -13.86
C PRO A 169 -27.28 44.43 -12.56
N LEU A 170 -27.27 43.74 -11.41
CA LEU A 170 -27.31 44.34 -10.08
C LEU A 170 -25.96 44.15 -9.36
N VAL A 171 -25.28 45.25 -9.05
CA VAL A 171 -24.00 45.24 -8.32
C VAL A 171 -24.12 46.01 -7.00
N SER A 172 -24.43 45.34 -5.90
CA SER A 172 -24.59 46.01 -4.60
C SER A 172 -23.35 45.87 -3.70
N LYS A 173 -23.01 46.95 -2.97
CA LYS A 173 -22.05 46.94 -1.86
C LYS A 173 -22.75 47.50 -0.62
N THR A 174 -23.03 46.65 0.37
CA THR A 174 -23.79 47.02 1.58
C THR A 174 -22.99 46.69 2.83
N ALA A 175 -22.81 47.61 3.78
CA ALA A 175 -22.08 47.27 5.01
C ALA A 175 -22.95 46.49 6.01
N ARG A 176 -24.25 46.80 6.14
CA ARG A 176 -25.17 46.05 7.02
C ARG A 176 -25.94 44.96 6.27
N ASN A 177 -27.27 45.00 6.21
CA ASN A 177 -28.09 43.92 5.64
C ASN A 177 -28.68 44.28 4.28
N PHE A 178 -28.79 43.28 3.40
CA PHE A 178 -29.50 43.37 2.12
C PHE A 178 -30.68 42.39 2.11
N PRO A 179 -31.82 42.75 2.75
CA PRO A 179 -33.01 41.92 2.70
C PRO A 179 -33.74 42.08 1.37
N GLN A 180 -33.84 40.99 0.62
CA GLN A 180 -34.55 40.96 -0.66
C GLN A 180 -35.84 40.16 -0.53
N LYS A 181 -36.98 40.85 -0.70
CA LYS A 181 -38.32 40.25 -0.64
C LYS A 181 -38.92 39.95 -2.03
N ALA A 182 -38.44 40.59 -3.08
CA ALA A 182 -38.94 40.41 -4.44
C ALA A 182 -38.03 39.55 -5.32
N PRO A 183 -38.57 38.88 -6.36
CA PRO A 183 -37.79 38.05 -7.29
C PRO A 183 -36.68 38.88 -7.92
N PRO A 184 -35.41 38.45 -7.97
CA PRO A 184 -34.28 39.23 -8.48
C PRO A 184 -34.30 39.53 -10.00
N PRO A 185 -33.32 40.30 -10.51
CA PRO A 185 -33.34 40.74 -11.91
C PRO A 185 -33.26 39.53 -12.87
N HIS A 186 -33.61 39.64 -14.15
CA HIS A 186 -33.29 38.54 -15.07
C HIS A 186 -31.77 38.40 -15.30
N GLY A 187 -31.00 39.48 -15.10
CA GLY A 187 -29.56 39.52 -15.25
C GLY A 187 -28.71 39.02 -14.06
N PRO A 188 -27.37 39.09 -14.19
CA PRO A 188 -26.42 38.70 -13.15
C PRO A 188 -26.55 39.56 -11.88
N LEU A 189 -26.49 38.91 -10.71
CA LEU A 189 -26.49 39.59 -9.40
C LEU A 189 -25.17 39.38 -8.67
N VAL A 190 -24.46 40.48 -8.41
CA VAL A 190 -23.21 40.51 -7.64
C VAL A 190 -23.43 41.38 -6.40
N SER A 191 -23.50 40.75 -5.22
CA SER A 191 -23.63 41.47 -3.95
C SER A 191 -22.38 41.31 -3.10
N LYS A 192 -21.89 42.39 -2.50
CA LYS A 192 -20.90 42.39 -1.43
C LYS A 192 -21.55 42.94 -0.17
N THR A 193 -21.79 42.11 0.85
CA THR A 193 -22.48 42.51 2.09
C THR A 193 -21.62 42.19 3.32
N ALA A 194 -21.37 43.15 4.22
CA ALA A 194 -20.66 42.80 5.46
C ALA A 194 -21.60 42.12 6.48
N GLY A 195 -22.87 42.51 6.54
CA GLY A 195 -23.90 41.83 7.35
C GLY A 195 -24.57 40.65 6.62
N ASN A 196 -25.86 40.46 6.90
CA ASN A 196 -26.66 39.34 6.38
C ASN A 196 -27.33 39.66 5.04
N PHE A 197 -27.49 38.65 4.20
CA PHE A 197 -28.26 38.72 2.95
C PHE A 197 -29.42 37.70 3.01
N PRO A 198 -30.55 38.04 3.65
CA PRO A 198 -31.70 37.16 3.65
C PRO A 198 -32.47 37.29 2.34
N GLN A 199 -32.59 36.18 1.62
CA GLN A 199 -33.33 36.09 0.37
C GLN A 199 -34.61 35.26 0.57
N LYS A 200 -35.76 35.93 0.43
CA LYS A 200 -37.08 35.29 0.55
C LYS A 200 -37.73 34.96 -0.79
N ALA A 201 -37.33 35.60 -1.88
CA ALA A 201 -37.91 35.39 -3.20
C ALA A 201 -37.03 34.52 -4.11
N PRO A 202 -37.62 33.81 -5.10
CA PRO A 202 -36.88 32.98 -6.06
C PRO A 202 -35.80 33.82 -6.75
N PRO A 203 -34.53 33.39 -6.88
CA PRO A 203 -33.47 34.23 -7.40
C PRO A 203 -33.52 34.52 -8.91
N PRO A 204 -32.56 35.29 -9.47
CA PRO A 204 -32.62 35.70 -10.88
C PRO A 204 -32.61 34.48 -11.82
N GLN A 205 -32.93 34.58 -13.11
CA GLN A 205 -32.61 33.45 -14.01
C GLN A 205 -31.09 33.38 -14.30
N GLY A 206 -30.38 34.50 -14.15
CA GLY A 206 -28.93 34.60 -14.37
C GLY A 206 -28.02 34.16 -13.20
N PRO A 207 -26.69 34.25 -13.38
CA PRO A 207 -25.70 33.91 -12.36
C PRO A 207 -25.81 34.76 -11.09
N LEU A 208 -25.67 34.12 -9.94
CA LEU A 208 -25.74 34.77 -8.62
C LEU A 208 -24.41 34.60 -7.86
N ALA A 209 -23.77 35.72 -7.51
CA ALA A 209 -22.45 35.74 -6.88
C ALA A 209 -22.37 36.60 -5.58
N PRO A 210 -23.07 36.22 -4.50
CA PRO A 210 -23.05 36.96 -3.24
C PRO A 210 -21.76 36.69 -2.46
N LYS A 211 -21.15 37.76 -1.95
CA LYS A 211 -20.01 37.75 -1.03
C LYS A 211 -20.46 38.38 0.28
N THR A 212 -20.71 37.57 1.30
CA THR A 212 -21.23 38.01 2.60
C THR A 212 -20.26 37.69 3.74
N ALA A 213 -20.03 38.62 4.67
CA ALA A 213 -19.34 38.28 5.92
C ALA A 213 -20.32 37.74 6.99
N GLY A 214 -21.60 38.13 6.95
CA GLY A 214 -22.66 37.55 7.77
C GLY A 214 -23.21 36.22 7.25
N ASN A 215 -24.48 35.95 7.55
CA ASN A 215 -25.23 34.77 7.10
C ASN A 215 -25.94 35.05 5.76
N PHE A 216 -26.09 34.00 4.94
CA PHE A 216 -26.91 34.02 3.72
C PHE A 216 -28.07 33.01 3.85
N PRO A 217 -29.16 33.35 4.54
CA PRO A 217 -30.32 32.47 4.61
C PRO A 217 -31.14 32.57 3.33
N GLN A 218 -31.27 31.42 2.65
CA GLN A 218 -32.05 31.30 1.43
C GLN A 218 -33.30 30.46 1.68
N LYS A 219 -34.48 31.09 1.57
CA LYS A 219 -35.78 30.43 1.73
C LYS A 219 -36.45 30.03 0.41
N ALA A 220 -36.05 30.63 -0.71
CA ALA A 220 -36.64 30.36 -2.01
C ALA A 220 -35.71 29.54 -2.92
N PRO A 221 -36.27 28.77 -3.87
CA PRO A 221 -35.51 27.91 -4.79
C PRO A 221 -34.50 28.76 -5.56
N PRO A 222 -33.20 28.40 -5.70
CA PRO A 222 -32.17 29.23 -6.32
C PRO A 222 -32.32 29.46 -7.84
N PRO A 223 -31.48 30.34 -8.44
CA PRO A 223 -31.65 30.78 -9.84
C PRO A 223 -31.44 29.63 -10.82
N HIS A 224 -32.10 29.51 -11.97
CA HIS A 224 -31.77 28.42 -12.92
C HIS A 224 -30.27 28.38 -13.36
N GLY A 225 -29.56 29.51 -13.25
CA GLY A 225 -28.12 29.62 -13.49
C GLY A 225 -27.18 29.19 -12.34
N PRO A 226 -25.86 29.27 -12.56
CA PRO A 226 -24.84 28.92 -11.57
C PRO A 226 -24.86 29.86 -10.36
N LEU A 227 -24.72 29.28 -9.16
CA LEU A 227 -24.66 30.00 -7.89
C LEU A 227 -23.28 29.85 -7.24
N VAL A 228 -22.57 30.96 -7.09
CA VAL A 228 -21.25 31.04 -6.46
C VAL A 228 -21.30 31.98 -5.27
N SER A 229 -21.60 31.45 -4.07
CA SER A 229 -21.60 32.24 -2.84
C SER A 229 -20.26 32.18 -2.11
N LYS A 230 -19.84 33.29 -1.49
CA LYS A 230 -18.77 33.32 -0.49
C LYS A 230 -19.35 33.87 0.81
N THR A 231 -19.43 33.07 1.86
CA THR A 231 -20.06 33.44 3.14
C THR A 231 -19.07 33.21 4.29
N ALA A 232 -18.79 34.19 5.15
CA ALA A 232 -17.88 33.93 6.28
C ALA A 232 -18.56 33.15 7.42
N ARG A 233 -19.87 33.36 7.67
CA ARG A 233 -20.61 32.61 8.70
C ARG A 233 -21.41 31.44 8.11
N ASN A 234 -22.74 31.45 8.20
CA ASN A 234 -23.57 30.31 7.83
C ASN A 234 -24.35 30.53 6.52
N PHE A 235 -24.50 29.46 5.74
CA PHE A 235 -25.36 29.43 4.55
C PHE A 235 -26.50 28.41 4.75
N PRO A 236 -27.57 28.77 5.48
CA PRO A 236 -28.70 27.88 5.64
C PRO A 236 -29.59 27.91 4.39
N GLN A 237 -29.73 26.76 3.75
CA GLN A 237 -30.57 26.58 2.57
C GLN A 237 -31.79 25.72 2.90
N LYS A 238 -32.98 26.33 2.80
CA LYS A 238 -34.26 25.67 3.05
C LYS A 238 -35.01 25.24 1.79
N ALA A 239 -34.70 25.82 0.63
CA ALA A 239 -35.34 25.50 -0.63
C ALA A 239 -34.48 24.62 -1.54
N PRO A 240 -35.10 23.84 -2.45
CA PRO A 240 -34.38 23.00 -3.42
C PRO A 240 -33.43 23.86 -4.24
N PRO A 241 -32.16 23.48 -4.42
CA PRO A 241 -31.18 24.27 -5.14
C PRO A 241 -31.44 24.39 -6.65
N PRO A 242 -30.65 25.20 -7.38
CA PRO A 242 -30.93 25.50 -8.77
C PRO A 242 -30.50 24.38 -9.70
N HIS A 243 -31.18 24.14 -10.83
CA HIS A 243 -30.78 23.13 -11.83
C HIS A 243 -29.33 23.30 -12.38
N GLY A 244 -28.61 24.37 -12.04
CA GLY A 244 -27.20 24.58 -12.37
C GLY A 244 -26.19 24.19 -11.26
N PRO A 245 -24.88 24.30 -11.57
CA PRO A 245 -23.82 24.04 -10.60
C PRO A 245 -23.88 24.96 -9.38
N LEU A 246 -23.73 24.37 -8.19
CA LEU A 246 -23.75 25.09 -6.91
C LEU A 246 -22.39 24.97 -6.21
N VAL A 247 -21.70 26.11 -6.05
CA VAL A 247 -20.34 26.17 -5.48
C VAL A 247 -20.24 27.17 -4.31
N PRO A 248 -20.91 26.90 -3.18
CA PRO A 248 -20.84 27.76 -2.00
C PRO A 248 -19.48 27.60 -1.31
N LYS A 249 -18.86 28.72 -0.95
CA LYS A 249 -17.65 28.79 -0.15
C LYS A 249 -18.00 29.40 1.20
N THR A 250 -17.99 28.60 2.27
CA THR A 250 -18.49 29.02 3.58
C THR A 250 -17.43 28.80 4.66
N ALA A 251 -17.11 29.79 5.50
CA ALA A 251 -16.19 29.54 6.61
C ALA A 251 -16.90 28.89 7.83
N GLY A 252 -18.16 29.23 8.09
CA GLY A 252 -18.99 28.57 9.11
C GLY A 252 -19.73 27.32 8.62
N ASN A 253 -20.96 27.11 9.07
CA ASN A 253 -21.75 25.90 8.78
C ASN A 253 -22.62 26.04 7.53
N TYR A 254 -22.80 24.93 6.82
CA TYR A 254 -23.71 24.79 5.68
C TYR A 254 -24.81 23.76 5.99
N PRO A 255 -25.92 24.15 6.63
CA PRO A 255 -27.06 23.26 6.82
C PRO A 255 -27.97 23.30 5.59
N GLN A 256 -28.10 22.16 4.93
CA GLN A 256 -28.99 21.94 3.79
C GLN A 256 -30.17 21.06 4.21
N LYS A 257 -31.38 21.64 4.17
CA LYS A 257 -32.63 20.94 4.50
C LYS A 257 -33.43 20.48 3.29
N ALA A 258 -33.16 21.01 2.09
CA ALA A 258 -33.89 20.66 0.88
C ALA A 258 -33.07 19.77 -0.06
N PRO A 259 -33.75 18.96 -0.91
CA PRO A 259 -33.08 18.09 -1.87
C PRO A 259 -32.20 18.93 -2.79
N PRO A 260 -30.92 18.60 -3.03
CA PRO A 260 -30.05 19.33 -3.93
C PRO A 260 -30.49 19.27 -5.40
N PRO A 261 -29.89 20.11 -6.25
CA PRO A 261 -30.37 20.26 -7.61
C PRO A 261 -29.91 19.13 -8.52
N GLN A 262 -30.63 18.82 -9.58
CA GLN A 262 -30.10 17.98 -10.66
C GLN A 262 -28.85 18.65 -11.28
N GLY A 263 -27.66 18.32 -10.78
CA GLY A 263 -26.40 18.99 -11.14
C GLY A 263 -25.25 18.75 -10.16
N LEU A 264 -24.10 19.35 -10.46
CA LEU A 264 -22.89 19.27 -9.63
C LEU A 264 -23.03 20.15 -8.37
N LEU A 265 -22.91 19.55 -7.19
CA LEU A 265 -22.83 20.26 -5.92
C LEU A 265 -21.41 20.15 -5.33
N ALA A 266 -20.69 21.27 -5.23
CA ALA A 266 -19.29 21.32 -4.80
C ALA A 266 -19.04 22.36 -3.69
N PRO A 267 -19.66 22.21 -2.49
CA PRO A 267 -19.49 23.12 -1.38
C PRO A 267 -18.05 23.05 -0.84
N LYS A 268 -17.47 24.21 -0.54
CA LYS A 268 -16.19 24.35 0.16
C LYS A 268 -16.44 24.99 1.52
N THR A 269 -16.38 24.21 2.58
CA THR A 269 -16.77 24.66 3.93
C THR A 269 -15.61 24.54 4.91
N ALA A 270 -15.26 25.57 5.67
CA ALA A 270 -14.28 25.43 6.75
C ALA A 270 -14.93 24.80 8.01
N GLY A 271 -16.18 25.15 8.32
CA GLY A 271 -16.98 24.53 9.39
C GLY A 271 -17.63 23.20 8.99
N ASN A 272 -18.83 22.92 9.52
CA ASN A 272 -19.55 21.67 9.26
C ASN A 272 -20.50 21.79 8.05
N PHE A 273 -20.62 20.71 7.27
CA PHE A 273 -21.65 20.58 6.23
C PHE A 273 -22.69 19.55 6.67
N LEU A 274 -23.92 20.00 6.93
CA LEU A 274 -25.00 19.13 7.39
C LEU A 274 -26.04 18.96 6.29
N GLN A 275 -26.18 17.74 5.79
CA GLN A 275 -27.17 17.40 4.78
C GLN A 275 -28.29 16.54 5.39
N LYS A 276 -29.49 17.10 5.42
CA LYS A 276 -30.70 16.41 5.93
C LYS A 276 -31.61 15.86 4.83
N ALA A 277 -31.53 16.38 3.61
CA ALA A 277 -32.38 15.96 2.51
C ALA A 277 -31.65 15.09 1.47
N PRO A 278 -32.41 14.28 0.70
CA PRO A 278 -31.86 13.43 -0.35
C PRO A 278 -31.05 14.27 -1.34
N PRO A 279 -29.76 13.96 -1.57
CA PRO A 279 -28.84 14.53 -2.53
C PRO A 279 -29.30 14.38 -3.97
N PRO A 280 -28.66 15.11 -4.89
CA PRO A 280 -29.18 15.21 -6.24
C PRO A 280 -28.95 13.94 -7.04
N HIS A 281 -29.52 13.84 -8.23
CA HIS A 281 -29.11 12.78 -9.16
C HIS A 281 -27.67 12.99 -9.69
N GLY A 282 -27.08 14.17 -9.50
CA GLY A 282 -25.73 14.51 -9.96
C GLY A 282 -24.58 14.25 -8.97
N PRO A 283 -23.32 14.48 -9.39
CA PRO A 283 -22.14 14.29 -8.54
C PRO A 283 -22.11 15.26 -7.35
N LEU A 284 -21.69 14.76 -6.19
CA LEU A 284 -21.54 15.54 -4.96
C LEU A 284 -20.07 15.51 -4.50
N VAL A 285 -19.41 16.68 -4.52
CA VAL A 285 -17.95 16.81 -4.24
C VAL A 285 -17.69 17.86 -3.15
N PRO A 286 -18.14 17.64 -1.91
CA PRO A 286 -17.94 18.56 -0.80
C PRO A 286 -16.48 18.54 -0.34
N LYS A 287 -15.91 19.73 -0.10
CA LYS A 287 -14.60 19.92 0.53
C LYS A 287 -14.80 20.61 1.86
N THR A 288 -14.63 19.90 2.97
CA THR A 288 -14.98 20.40 4.30
C THR A 288 -13.78 20.30 5.25
N ALA A 289 -13.40 21.36 5.97
CA ALA A 289 -12.38 21.23 7.01
C ALA A 289 -12.98 20.65 8.32
N GLY A 290 -14.22 20.99 8.66
CA GLY A 290 -14.97 20.37 9.76
C GLY A 290 -15.59 19.01 9.43
N ASN A 291 -16.71 18.71 10.09
CA ASN A 291 -17.44 17.45 9.93
C ASN A 291 -18.46 17.49 8.78
N PHE A 292 -18.73 16.33 8.19
CA PHE A 292 -19.77 16.10 7.19
C PHE A 292 -20.79 15.08 7.71
N PRO A 293 -21.80 15.49 8.51
CA PRO A 293 -22.94 14.65 8.84
C PRO A 293 -23.96 14.62 7.69
N GLN A 294 -24.21 13.41 7.17
CA GLN A 294 -25.24 13.12 6.19
C GLN A 294 -26.30 12.19 6.79
N LYS A 295 -27.53 12.71 6.90
CA LYS A 295 -28.68 11.96 7.44
C LYS A 295 -29.58 11.36 6.36
N ALA A 296 -29.61 11.94 5.16
CA ALA A 296 -30.38 11.40 4.03
C ALA A 296 -29.55 10.40 3.22
N PRO A 297 -30.20 9.55 2.40
CA PRO A 297 -29.50 8.72 1.40
C PRO A 297 -28.54 9.58 0.56
N PRO A 298 -27.49 9.07 -0.08
CA PRO A 298 -26.59 9.78 -0.98
C PRO A 298 -27.05 9.74 -2.45
N PRO A 299 -26.42 10.54 -3.33
CA PRO A 299 -26.95 10.77 -4.68
C PRO A 299 -26.91 9.46 -5.47
N GLN A 300 -27.76 9.27 -6.48
CA GLN A 300 -27.56 8.13 -7.38
C GLN A 300 -26.21 8.20 -8.11
N GLY A 301 -25.66 9.41 -8.30
CA GLY A 301 -24.34 9.66 -8.87
C GLY A 301 -23.15 9.48 -7.92
N PRO A 302 -21.91 9.71 -8.42
CA PRO A 302 -20.69 9.58 -7.63
C PRO A 302 -20.62 10.55 -6.44
N LEU A 303 -20.23 10.03 -5.27
CA LEU A 303 -20.02 10.81 -4.05
C LEU A 303 -18.53 10.86 -3.72
N ALA A 304 -17.95 12.08 -3.76
CA ALA A 304 -16.51 12.30 -3.54
C ALA A 304 -16.14 13.34 -2.46
N PRO A 305 -16.51 13.12 -1.18
CA PRO A 305 -16.23 14.03 -0.09
C PRO A 305 -14.73 14.06 0.25
N LYS A 306 -14.21 15.27 0.47
CA LYS A 306 -12.87 15.53 1.00
C LYS A 306 -13.02 16.29 2.32
N THR A 307 -12.88 15.59 3.43
CA THR A 307 -13.07 16.12 4.79
C THR A 307 -11.77 16.10 5.57
N ALA A 308 -11.42 17.19 6.27
CA ALA A 308 -10.38 17.09 7.30
C ALA A 308 -10.96 16.48 8.59
N GLY A 309 -12.18 16.86 8.98
CA GLY A 309 -12.89 16.24 10.12
C GLY A 309 -13.52 14.86 9.82
N ASN A 310 -14.56 14.53 10.59
CA ASN A 310 -15.28 13.26 10.49
C ASN A 310 -16.33 13.30 9.37
N PHE A 311 -16.49 12.19 8.66
CA PHE A 311 -17.63 11.97 7.76
C PHE A 311 -18.57 10.95 8.41
N LEU A 312 -19.79 11.38 8.76
CA LEU A 312 -20.79 10.53 9.41
C LEU A 312 -21.95 10.31 8.46
N GLN A 313 -22.13 9.07 8.01
CA GLN A 313 -23.25 8.68 7.17
C GLN A 313 -24.20 7.78 7.95
N LYS A 314 -25.44 8.27 8.13
CA LYS A 314 -26.51 7.52 8.82
C LYS A 314 -27.46 6.80 7.87
N ALA A 315 -27.56 7.22 6.63
CA ALA A 315 -28.47 6.62 5.64
C ALA A 315 -27.78 5.62 4.72
N PRO A 316 -28.53 4.69 4.10
CA PRO A 316 -28.00 3.78 3.09
C PRO A 316 -27.29 4.57 1.99
N PRO A 317 -26.15 4.11 1.49
CA PRO A 317 -25.25 4.80 0.60
C PRO A 317 -25.65 4.61 -0.88
N PRO A 318 -24.94 5.20 -1.87
CA PRO A 318 -25.53 5.33 -3.19
C PRO A 318 -25.44 4.00 -3.93
N GLN A 319 -26.23 3.82 -4.99
CA GLN A 319 -25.99 2.69 -5.88
C GLN A 319 -24.64 2.84 -6.64
N GLY A 320 -24.16 4.07 -6.82
CA GLY A 320 -22.90 4.39 -7.48
C GLY A 320 -21.62 4.20 -6.65
N SER A 321 -20.48 4.51 -7.29
CA SER A 321 -19.15 4.45 -6.68
C SER A 321 -18.97 5.55 -5.62
N LEU A 322 -18.36 5.18 -4.49
CA LEU A 322 -18.12 6.10 -3.36
C LEU A 322 -16.62 6.18 -3.05
N VAL A 323 -16.05 7.39 -3.24
CA VAL A 323 -14.60 7.64 -3.11
C VAL A 323 -14.38 8.87 -2.22
N PHE A 324 -13.97 8.68 -0.98
CA PHE A 324 -13.75 9.81 -0.07
C PHE A 324 -12.34 9.88 0.48
N LYS A 325 -11.97 11.08 0.94
CA LYS A 325 -10.74 11.35 1.67
C LYS A 325 -11.10 12.00 3.01
N THR A 326 -10.79 11.37 4.13
CA THR A 326 -11.00 11.89 5.49
C THR A 326 -9.69 11.94 6.26
N ALA A 327 -9.41 12.99 7.04
CA ALA A 327 -8.22 12.96 7.90
C ALA A 327 -8.49 12.22 9.23
N VAL A 328 -9.68 12.36 9.82
CA VAL A 328 -9.98 11.79 11.14
C VAL A 328 -10.69 10.43 11.02
N ASN A 329 -12.02 10.36 11.20
CA ASN A 329 -12.74 9.08 11.22
C ASN A 329 -13.88 9.02 10.20
N PHE A 330 -14.17 7.80 9.74
CA PHE A 330 -15.35 7.49 8.94
C PHE A 330 -16.23 6.46 9.67
N PRO A 331 -17.15 6.91 10.53
CA PRO A 331 -18.21 6.07 11.07
C PRO A 331 -19.35 5.89 10.06
N GLN A 332 -19.53 4.66 9.57
CA GLN A 332 -20.68 4.27 8.77
C GLN A 332 -21.60 3.34 9.57
N LYS A 333 -22.83 3.81 9.80
CA LYS A 333 -23.87 3.03 10.51
C LYS A 333 -24.82 2.30 9.56
N ALA A 334 -25.06 2.85 8.37
CA ALA A 334 -25.95 2.24 7.40
C ALA A 334 -25.22 1.20 6.55
N SER A 335 -25.99 0.36 5.84
CA SER A 335 -25.51 -0.55 4.81
C SER A 335 -24.55 0.16 3.83
N PRO A 336 -23.74 -0.55 3.06
CA PRO A 336 -22.76 -0.02 2.11
C PRO A 336 -23.33 0.06 0.68
N PRO A 337 -22.67 0.77 -0.26
CA PRO A 337 -23.20 0.92 -1.62
C PRO A 337 -23.23 -0.43 -2.35
N GLN A 338 -24.07 -0.55 -3.37
CA GLN A 338 -23.99 -1.69 -4.30
C GLN A 338 -22.67 -1.62 -5.10
N GLY A 339 -22.19 -0.42 -5.42
CA GLY A 339 -20.96 -0.18 -6.17
C GLY A 339 -19.64 -0.21 -5.36
N PRO A 340 -18.49 0.00 -6.05
CA PRO A 340 -17.17 0.03 -5.44
C PRO A 340 -17.00 1.11 -4.37
N LEU A 341 -16.32 0.74 -3.27
CA LEU A 341 -16.07 1.62 -2.13
C LEU A 341 -14.56 1.75 -1.89
N ALA A 342 -14.00 2.96 -2.03
CA ALA A 342 -12.56 3.23 -1.87
C ALA A 342 -12.26 4.37 -0.87
N PRO A 343 -12.47 4.15 0.45
CA PRO A 343 -12.09 5.07 1.51
C PRO A 343 -10.59 5.39 1.50
N LYS A 344 -10.23 6.66 1.73
CA LYS A 344 -8.87 7.04 2.13
C LYS A 344 -8.95 7.83 3.42
N THR A 345 -8.65 7.19 4.55
CA THR A 345 -8.73 7.80 5.88
C THR A 345 -7.36 7.86 6.54
N ALA A 346 -6.95 8.97 7.15
CA ALA A 346 -5.75 8.94 7.98
C ALA A 346 -6.03 8.25 9.33
N GLY A 347 -7.11 8.58 10.04
CA GLY A 347 -7.54 7.85 11.25
C GLY A 347 -8.27 6.52 10.99
N ASN A 348 -9.35 6.27 11.75
CA ASN A 348 -10.05 4.98 11.74
C ASN A 348 -11.23 4.95 10.75
N PHE A 349 -11.40 3.81 10.07
CA PHE A 349 -12.62 3.48 9.34
C PHE A 349 -13.45 2.50 10.16
N LEU A 350 -14.60 2.95 10.67
CA LEU A 350 -15.49 2.12 11.49
C LEU A 350 -16.77 1.84 10.71
N GLN A 351 -16.93 0.59 10.30
CA GLN A 351 -18.12 0.13 9.61
C GLN A 351 -18.90 -0.84 10.49
N LYS A 352 -20.11 -0.44 10.88
CA LYS A 352 -21.02 -1.25 11.71
C LYS A 352 -22.00 -2.09 10.90
N ALA A 353 -22.34 -1.66 9.68
CA ALA A 353 -23.22 -2.40 8.78
C ALA A 353 -22.42 -3.36 7.89
N PRO A 354 -23.06 -4.35 7.22
CA PRO A 354 -22.39 -5.28 6.30
C PRO A 354 -21.50 -4.56 5.27
N PRO A 355 -20.53 -5.18 4.59
CA PRO A 355 -19.74 -4.58 3.51
C PRO A 355 -20.41 -4.70 2.13
N PRO A 356 -20.03 -3.84 1.16
CA PRO A 356 -20.72 -3.73 -0.13
C PRO A 356 -20.69 -5.07 -0.86
N GLN A 357 -21.69 -5.31 -1.71
CA GLN A 357 -21.63 -6.44 -2.63
C GLN A 357 -20.48 -6.24 -3.65
N GLY A 358 -20.17 -4.98 -4.00
CA GLY A 358 -19.02 -4.62 -4.82
C GLY A 358 -17.65 -4.63 -4.09
N PRO A 359 -16.54 -4.38 -4.83
CA PRO A 359 -15.19 -4.35 -4.28
C PRO A 359 -14.99 -3.26 -3.21
N LEU A 360 -14.34 -3.62 -2.10
CA LEU A 360 -14.00 -2.71 -1.01
C LEU A 360 -12.47 -2.59 -0.86
N ALA A 361 -11.92 -1.40 -1.10
CA ALA A 361 -10.48 -1.12 -1.08
C ALA A 361 -10.10 0.08 -0.19
N PRO A 362 -10.34 0.00 1.13
CA PRO A 362 -10.05 1.09 2.07
C PRO A 362 -8.54 1.26 2.25
N LYS A 363 -8.07 2.51 2.29
CA LYS A 363 -6.72 2.88 2.67
C LYS A 363 -6.80 3.63 4.00
N THR A 364 -6.23 3.08 5.05
CA THR A 364 -6.26 3.64 6.42
C THR A 364 -4.84 3.77 6.99
N MET A 365 -4.51 4.81 7.76
CA MET A 365 -3.21 4.81 8.45
C MET A 365 -3.28 4.12 9.81
N VAL A 366 -4.39 4.24 10.54
CA VAL A 366 -4.49 3.71 11.91
C VAL A 366 -5.10 2.30 11.94
N ASN A 367 -6.42 2.17 12.07
CA ASN A 367 -7.08 0.87 12.17
C ASN A 367 -8.30 0.75 11.25
N PHE A 368 -8.60 -0.49 10.84
CA PHE A 368 -9.84 -0.88 10.18
C PHE A 368 -10.61 -1.88 11.06
N PRO A 369 -11.32 -1.44 12.11
CA PRO A 369 -12.21 -2.30 12.88
C PRO A 369 -13.46 -2.64 12.06
N LYS A 370 -13.56 -3.88 11.60
CA LYS A 370 -14.79 -4.43 11.03
C LYS A 370 -15.65 -5.03 12.15
N MET A 371 -16.90 -4.56 12.29
CA MET A 371 -17.87 -5.05 13.29
C MET A 371 -19.09 -5.74 12.68
N ALA A 372 -19.10 -5.94 11.36
CA ALA A 372 -20.28 -6.37 10.62
C ALA A 372 -20.13 -7.75 9.97
N PRO A 373 -21.24 -8.42 9.60
CA PRO A 373 -21.23 -9.73 8.95
C PRO A 373 -20.50 -9.76 7.58
N PRO A 374 -20.35 -10.94 6.96
CA PRO A 374 -19.65 -11.14 5.67
C PRO A 374 -20.18 -10.23 4.54
N SER A 375 -19.31 -9.77 3.63
CA SER A 375 -19.73 -9.32 2.28
C SER A 375 -19.57 -10.44 1.27
N HIS A 376 -20.26 -10.38 0.15
CA HIS A 376 -20.03 -11.29 -0.99
C HIS A 376 -18.91 -10.80 -1.93
N GLY A 377 -18.49 -9.54 -1.84
CA GLY A 377 -17.47 -8.93 -2.71
C GLY A 377 -16.02 -9.09 -2.23
N PRO A 378 -15.03 -8.91 -3.13
CA PRO A 378 -13.60 -8.95 -2.81
C PRO A 378 -13.19 -7.76 -1.91
N LEU A 379 -12.33 -8.05 -0.92
CA LEU A 379 -11.90 -7.08 0.10
C LEU A 379 -10.36 -6.93 0.08
N ALA A 380 -9.88 -5.72 -0.22
CA ALA A 380 -8.44 -5.41 -0.35
C ALA A 380 -7.99 -4.18 0.46
N PRO A 381 -8.10 -4.23 1.81
CA PRO A 381 -7.74 -3.11 2.68
C PRO A 381 -6.23 -2.89 2.67
N LYS A 382 -5.81 -1.62 2.69
CA LYS A 382 -4.43 -1.21 2.93
C LYS A 382 -4.37 -0.43 4.23
N THR A 383 -3.67 -0.93 5.25
CA THR A 383 -3.58 -0.30 6.57
C THR A 383 -2.13 -0.13 7.00
N ALA A 384 -1.73 1.06 7.48
CA ALA A 384 -0.38 1.20 8.06
C ALA A 384 -0.31 0.59 9.47
N GLY A 385 -1.33 0.78 10.31
CA GLY A 385 -1.44 0.13 11.61
C GLY A 385 -2.00 -1.30 11.58
N ASN A 386 -2.79 -1.65 12.59
CA ASN A 386 -3.31 -3.00 12.79
C ASN A 386 -4.63 -3.21 12.06
N PHE A 387 -4.88 -4.45 11.60
CA PHE A 387 -6.16 -4.87 11.05
C PHE A 387 -6.81 -5.92 11.98
N PRO A 388 -7.52 -5.49 13.05
CA PRO A 388 -8.21 -6.42 13.92
C PRO A 388 -9.50 -6.90 13.26
N GLN A 389 -9.57 -8.20 13.00
CA GLN A 389 -10.81 -8.82 12.52
C GLN A 389 -11.54 -9.49 13.69
N LYS A 390 -12.70 -8.93 14.06
CA LYS A 390 -13.55 -9.39 15.16
C LYS A 390 -14.85 -10.06 14.70
N THR A 391 -15.13 -10.11 13.40
CA THR A 391 -16.36 -10.69 12.86
C THR A 391 -16.06 -11.65 11.71
N PRO A 392 -17.02 -12.56 11.38
CA PRO A 392 -16.86 -13.50 10.30
C PRO A 392 -16.53 -12.78 8.99
N SER A 393 -15.58 -13.36 8.27
CA SER A 393 -14.99 -12.77 7.08
C SER A 393 -15.95 -12.79 5.89
N PRO A 394 -15.74 -11.98 4.83
CA PRO A 394 -16.61 -11.94 3.64
C PRO A 394 -16.56 -13.20 2.77
N GLN A 395 -17.67 -13.70 2.19
CA GLN A 395 -17.74 -14.84 1.24
C GLN A 395 -17.02 -14.61 -0.11
N GLY A 396 -15.87 -13.95 -0.12
CA GLY A 396 -15.07 -13.69 -1.31
C GLY A 396 -13.57 -13.52 -0.98
N PRO A 397 -12.73 -13.27 -2.00
CA PRO A 397 -11.29 -13.13 -1.83
C PRO A 397 -10.91 -11.98 -0.87
N LEU A 398 -10.03 -12.27 0.09
CA LEU A 398 -9.53 -11.29 1.07
C LEU A 398 -8.01 -11.11 0.90
N ALA A 399 -7.58 -9.90 0.52
CA ALA A 399 -6.18 -9.58 0.23
C ALA A 399 -5.68 -8.31 0.98
N PRO A 400 -5.64 -8.34 2.34
CA PRO A 400 -5.23 -7.20 3.14
C PRO A 400 -3.72 -6.93 2.97
N LYS A 401 -3.34 -5.65 2.91
CA LYS A 401 -1.96 -5.18 2.95
C LYS A 401 -1.74 -4.36 4.22
N THR A 402 -1.03 -4.89 5.21
CA THR A 402 -0.83 -4.22 6.50
C THR A 402 0.65 -3.95 6.78
N ALA A 403 1.02 -2.76 7.26
CA ALA A 403 2.37 -2.56 7.79
C ALA A 403 2.49 -3.04 9.25
N GLY A 404 1.44 -2.88 10.06
CA GLY A 404 1.34 -3.40 11.42
C GLY A 404 0.98 -4.89 11.52
N ASN A 405 0.35 -5.30 12.62
CA ASN A 405 -0.07 -6.68 12.86
C ASN A 405 -1.46 -6.99 12.29
N PHE A 406 -1.67 -8.25 11.90
CA PHE A 406 -2.96 -8.80 11.48
C PHE A 406 -3.42 -9.89 12.46
N PRO A 407 -4.14 -9.53 13.54
CA PRO A 407 -4.74 -10.52 14.43
C PRO A 407 -6.10 -11.00 13.89
N GLN A 408 -6.17 -12.28 13.59
CA GLN A 408 -7.39 -12.97 13.19
C GLN A 408 -7.90 -13.82 14.35
N LYS A 409 -8.99 -13.38 14.99
CA LYS A 409 -9.61 -14.09 16.13
C LYS A 409 -10.69 -15.07 15.71
N GLU A 410 -11.32 -14.86 14.55
CA GLU A 410 -12.45 -15.65 14.08
C GLU A 410 -12.15 -16.34 12.75
N PRO A 411 -12.90 -17.41 12.40
CA PRO A 411 -12.70 -18.13 11.15
C PRO A 411 -12.75 -17.20 9.93
N PRO A 412 -11.80 -17.33 8.99
CA PRO A 412 -11.94 -16.75 7.66
C PRO A 412 -13.20 -17.26 6.92
N PRO A 413 -13.46 -16.78 5.70
CA PRO A 413 -14.65 -17.14 4.93
C PRO A 413 -14.34 -18.20 3.87
N HIS A 414 -15.38 -18.82 3.31
CA HIS A 414 -15.24 -19.65 2.10
C HIS A 414 -14.64 -18.78 0.97
N GLY A 415 -13.35 -18.92 0.72
CA GLY A 415 -12.63 -18.11 -0.25
C GLY A 415 -11.12 -18.00 0.01
N PRO A 416 -10.33 -17.58 -1.00
CA PRO A 416 -8.88 -17.45 -0.86
C PRO A 416 -8.50 -16.24 0.01
N LEU A 417 -7.57 -16.46 0.94
CA LEU A 417 -7.02 -15.45 1.85
C LEU A 417 -5.53 -15.21 1.55
N ALA A 418 -5.17 -14.00 1.11
CA ALA A 418 -3.81 -13.64 0.68
C ALA A 418 -3.27 -12.37 1.38
N PRO A 419 -3.07 -12.40 2.71
CA PRO A 419 -2.59 -11.26 3.47
C PRO A 419 -1.12 -10.97 3.18
N LYS A 420 -0.78 -9.68 3.03
CA LYS A 420 0.59 -9.18 2.95
C LYS A 420 0.86 -8.28 4.13
N THR A 421 1.74 -8.68 5.04
CA THR A 421 1.94 -8.01 6.33
C THR A 421 3.42 -7.72 6.59
N ALA A 422 3.80 -6.49 6.93
CA ALA A 422 5.17 -6.21 7.35
C ALA A 422 5.42 -6.63 8.82
N GLY A 423 4.44 -6.43 9.71
CA GLY A 423 4.46 -6.92 11.09
C GLY A 423 4.16 -8.43 11.22
N ASN A 424 3.44 -8.81 12.28
CA ASN A 424 3.07 -10.20 12.55
C ASN A 424 1.66 -10.54 12.03
N PHE A 425 1.47 -11.79 11.58
CA PHE A 425 0.15 -12.35 11.29
C PHE A 425 -0.20 -13.39 12.36
N LEU A 426 -1.22 -13.14 13.18
CA LEU A 426 -1.63 -14.02 14.27
C LEU A 426 -2.95 -14.68 13.94
N GLN A 427 -2.94 -15.99 13.73
CA GLN A 427 -4.13 -16.79 13.47
C GLN A 427 -4.54 -17.57 14.73
N LYS A 428 -5.67 -17.19 15.33
CA LYS A 428 -6.24 -17.88 16.51
C LYS A 428 -7.40 -18.81 16.18
N ALA A 429 -8.07 -18.64 15.04
CA ALA A 429 -9.23 -19.45 14.65
C ALA A 429 -8.93 -20.32 13.42
N PRO A 430 -9.61 -21.48 13.29
CA PRO A 430 -9.47 -22.35 12.14
C PRO A 430 -9.90 -21.62 10.86
N PRO A 431 -9.14 -21.70 9.76
CA PRO A 431 -9.57 -21.23 8.46
C PRO A 431 -10.53 -22.21 7.79
N PRO A 432 -11.53 -21.72 7.05
CA PRO A 432 -12.50 -22.55 6.37
C PRO A 432 -11.89 -23.10 5.07
N HIS A 433 -12.71 -23.87 4.36
CA HIS A 433 -12.44 -24.37 3.01
C HIS A 433 -11.94 -23.25 2.08
N GLY A 434 -10.64 -23.26 1.74
CA GLY A 434 -10.02 -22.25 0.90
C GLY A 434 -8.49 -22.28 0.93
N SER A 435 -7.85 -21.63 -0.03
CA SER A 435 -6.39 -21.48 -0.09
C SER A 435 -5.91 -20.31 0.79
N LEU A 436 -4.87 -20.54 1.60
CA LEU A 436 -4.26 -19.52 2.45
C LEU A 436 -2.84 -19.21 1.98
N VAL A 437 -2.60 -17.97 1.53
CA VAL A 437 -1.33 -17.52 0.93
C VAL A 437 -0.74 -16.29 1.64
N PRO A 438 -0.34 -16.38 2.92
CA PRO A 438 0.18 -15.26 3.68
C PRO A 438 1.63 -14.93 3.29
N LYS A 439 1.93 -13.64 3.16
CA LYS A 439 3.28 -13.10 2.98
C LYS A 439 3.59 -12.13 4.12
N THR A 440 4.49 -12.52 5.02
CA THR A 440 4.76 -11.79 6.27
C THR A 440 6.25 -11.50 6.43
N ALA A 441 6.63 -10.25 6.74
CA ALA A 441 8.03 -9.94 7.08
C ALA A 441 8.34 -10.24 8.57
N GLY A 442 7.38 -10.04 9.47
CA GLY A 442 7.47 -10.46 10.87
C GLY A 442 7.23 -11.96 11.10
N ASN A 443 6.57 -12.30 12.21
CA ASN A 443 6.27 -13.67 12.60
C ASN A 443 4.87 -14.10 12.13
N PHE A 444 4.69 -15.40 11.90
CA PHE A 444 3.39 -16.04 11.63
C PHE A 444 3.06 -17.05 12.75
N PRO A 445 2.61 -16.61 13.93
CA PRO A 445 2.09 -17.51 14.95
C PRO A 445 0.74 -18.11 14.56
N GLN A 446 0.72 -19.43 14.40
CA GLN A 446 -0.48 -20.19 14.11
C GLN A 446 -0.88 -21.03 15.33
N LYS A 447 -2.00 -20.68 15.95
CA LYS A 447 -2.57 -21.39 17.11
C LYS A 447 -3.72 -22.32 16.76
N ALA A 448 -4.38 -22.13 15.62
CA ALA A 448 -5.50 -22.95 15.17
C ALA A 448 -5.10 -23.87 14.01
N PRO A 449 -5.82 -25.00 13.82
CA PRO A 449 -5.65 -25.85 12.64
C PRO A 449 -5.78 -24.99 11.36
N PRO A 450 -4.98 -25.22 10.30
CA PRO A 450 -5.04 -24.59 8.98
C PRO A 450 -6.13 -25.20 8.10
N PRO A 451 -6.35 -24.69 6.86
CA PRO A 451 -7.60 -24.97 6.15
C PRO A 451 -7.56 -26.36 5.54
N HIS A 452 -8.71 -26.93 5.16
CA HIS A 452 -8.74 -28.15 4.35
C HIS A 452 -8.11 -27.96 2.93
N GLY A 453 -7.71 -26.74 2.56
CA GLY A 453 -7.03 -26.41 1.30
C GLY A 453 -5.51 -26.21 1.44
N PRO A 454 -4.82 -25.94 0.31
CA PRO A 454 -3.37 -25.74 0.30
C PRO A 454 -2.95 -24.49 1.09
N LEU A 455 -1.86 -24.64 1.86
CA LEU A 455 -1.24 -23.56 2.64
C LEU A 455 0.15 -23.23 2.07
N VAL A 456 0.29 -22.02 1.55
CA VAL A 456 1.55 -21.51 1.00
C VAL A 456 1.94 -20.22 1.71
N SER A 457 2.74 -20.31 2.75
CA SER A 457 3.23 -19.14 3.51
C SER A 457 4.63 -18.71 3.07
N LYS A 458 4.88 -17.39 3.08
CA LYS A 458 6.23 -16.82 3.00
C LYS A 458 6.45 -15.94 4.23
N THR A 459 7.44 -16.26 5.06
CA THR A 459 7.72 -15.55 6.32
C THR A 459 9.19 -15.19 6.43
N ALA A 460 9.55 -13.93 6.73
CA ALA A 460 10.97 -13.56 6.85
C ALA A 460 11.56 -13.91 8.23
N ARG A 461 10.83 -13.75 9.35
CA ARG A 461 11.33 -14.11 10.69
C ARG A 461 10.94 -15.52 11.11
N ASN A 462 9.95 -15.68 12.00
CA ASN A 462 9.63 -16.99 12.58
C ASN A 462 8.22 -17.48 12.24
N PHE A 463 8.08 -18.78 12.03
CA PHE A 463 6.80 -19.48 11.85
C PHE A 463 6.58 -20.47 13.00
N PRO A 464 6.08 -20.03 14.18
CA PRO A 464 5.71 -20.93 15.24
C PRO A 464 4.31 -21.52 15.00
N GLN A 465 4.29 -22.82 14.70
CA GLN A 465 3.07 -23.60 14.51
C GLN A 465 2.79 -24.44 15.76
N LYS A 466 1.71 -24.10 16.46
CA LYS A 466 1.22 -24.83 17.64
C LYS A 466 0.08 -25.80 17.34
N ALA A 467 -0.59 -25.66 16.21
CA ALA A 467 -1.71 -26.53 15.80
C ALA A 467 -1.32 -27.49 14.67
N PRO A 468 -2.03 -28.63 14.53
CA PRO A 468 -1.80 -29.57 13.44
C PRO A 468 -1.88 -28.86 12.08
N PRO A 469 -1.00 -29.14 11.10
CA PRO A 469 -1.07 -28.69 9.70
C PRO A 469 -2.33 -29.18 8.93
N PRO A 470 -2.54 -28.76 7.65
CA PRO A 470 -3.80 -28.98 6.94
C PRO A 470 -3.85 -30.34 6.26
N HIS A 471 -5.04 -30.91 6.02
CA HIS A 471 -5.25 -32.16 5.26
C HIS A 471 -4.88 -32.08 3.76
N GLY A 472 -3.92 -31.22 3.38
CA GLY A 472 -3.44 -31.04 2.02
C GLY A 472 -1.98 -30.57 1.97
N PRO A 473 -1.45 -30.25 0.78
CA PRO A 473 -0.07 -29.84 0.61
C PRO A 473 0.28 -28.58 1.43
N HIS A 474 1.33 -28.68 2.25
CA HIS A 474 1.82 -27.57 3.07
C HIS A 474 3.27 -27.24 2.68
N ALA A 475 3.48 -26.02 2.16
CA ALA A 475 4.78 -25.59 1.64
C ALA A 475 5.21 -24.22 2.21
N PRO A 476 5.52 -24.13 3.51
CA PRO A 476 5.97 -22.89 4.13
C PRO A 476 7.39 -22.54 3.66
N LYS A 477 7.62 -21.27 3.35
CA LYS A 477 8.95 -20.72 3.03
C LYS A 477 9.33 -19.71 4.11
N THR A 478 10.37 -19.99 4.89
CA THR A 478 10.77 -19.14 6.03
C THR A 478 12.24 -18.74 5.94
N ALA A 479 12.58 -17.45 6.09
CA ALA A 479 13.99 -17.06 6.15
C ALA A 479 14.60 -17.28 7.55
N GLY A 480 13.90 -16.97 8.63
CA GLY A 480 14.33 -17.33 10.00
C GLY A 480 13.94 -18.76 10.40
N ASN A 481 13.33 -18.94 11.58
CA ASN A 481 13.06 -20.27 12.14
C ASN A 481 11.63 -20.78 11.89
N PHE A 482 11.49 -22.08 11.61
CA PHE A 482 10.19 -22.75 11.57
C PHE A 482 10.07 -23.72 12.76
N LEU A 483 9.18 -23.42 13.71
CA LEU A 483 8.99 -24.22 14.92
C LEU A 483 7.67 -24.97 14.86
N GLN A 484 7.74 -26.30 14.80
CA GLN A 484 6.56 -27.16 14.80
C GLN A 484 6.41 -27.86 16.15
N LYS A 485 5.32 -27.55 16.87
CA LYS A 485 4.98 -28.16 18.16
C LYS A 485 3.83 -29.16 18.11
N ALA A 486 3.02 -29.16 17.05
CA ALA A 486 1.88 -30.07 16.92
C ALA A 486 2.09 -31.16 15.85
N PRO A 487 1.43 -32.32 16.01
CA PRO A 487 1.49 -33.42 15.05
C PRO A 487 1.04 -32.96 13.65
N PRO A 488 1.76 -33.30 12.59
CA PRO A 488 1.41 -33.13 11.20
C PRO A 488 0.32 -34.10 10.74
N PRO A 489 -0.52 -33.67 9.79
CA PRO A 489 -1.64 -34.43 9.26
C PRO A 489 -1.19 -35.45 8.22
N HIS A 490 -2.16 -36.20 7.70
CA HIS A 490 -2.03 -37.06 6.53
C HIS A 490 -1.82 -36.19 5.27
N GLY A 491 -0.58 -35.83 4.94
CA GLY A 491 -0.27 -35.06 3.73
C GLY A 491 1.21 -34.69 3.60
N PRO A 492 1.68 -34.35 2.37
CA PRO A 492 3.07 -33.99 2.13
C PRO A 492 3.43 -32.62 2.73
N LEU A 493 4.54 -32.57 3.47
CA LEU A 493 5.07 -31.36 4.11
C LEU A 493 6.44 -31.00 3.52
N VAL A 494 6.52 -29.85 2.83
CA VAL A 494 7.73 -29.41 2.09
C VAL A 494 8.19 -28.01 2.54
N PRO A 495 8.69 -27.86 3.79
CA PRO A 495 9.17 -26.59 4.30
C PRO A 495 10.51 -26.21 3.67
N LYS A 496 10.67 -24.94 3.30
CA LYS A 496 11.94 -24.36 2.86
C LYS A 496 12.37 -23.29 3.87
N THR A 497 13.43 -23.54 4.62
CA THR A 497 13.85 -22.67 5.73
C THR A 497 15.30 -22.23 5.56
N ALA A 498 15.63 -20.94 5.69
CA ALA A 498 17.06 -20.53 5.72
C ALA A 498 17.67 -20.65 7.12
N GLY A 499 16.91 -20.35 8.19
CA GLY A 499 17.32 -20.56 9.58
C GLY A 499 17.14 -22.01 10.05
N ASN A 500 16.69 -22.19 11.31
CA ASN A 500 16.54 -23.51 11.92
C ASN A 500 15.11 -24.07 11.80
N PHE A 501 15.01 -25.41 11.76
CA PHE A 501 13.76 -26.16 11.80
C PHE A 501 13.71 -27.06 13.06
N PRO A 502 13.32 -26.53 14.23
CA PRO A 502 13.01 -27.35 15.38
C PRO A 502 11.63 -28.02 15.26
N GLN A 503 11.63 -29.35 15.23
CA GLN A 503 10.43 -30.19 15.26
C GLN A 503 10.35 -30.92 16.61
N LYS A 504 9.33 -30.57 17.41
CA LYS A 504 9.06 -31.20 18.70
C LYS A 504 7.94 -32.24 18.66
N ALA A 505 7.09 -32.20 17.64
CA ALA A 505 5.99 -33.14 17.46
C ALA A 505 6.37 -34.29 16.53
N PRO A 506 5.66 -35.43 16.61
CA PRO A 506 5.79 -36.50 15.63
C PRO A 506 5.66 -35.95 14.19
N PRO A 507 6.25 -36.58 13.18
CA PRO A 507 6.22 -36.23 11.76
C PRO A 507 5.02 -36.86 11.04
N PRO A 508 4.72 -36.45 9.78
CA PRO A 508 3.47 -36.81 9.13
C PRO A 508 3.44 -38.29 8.78
N GLN A 509 2.25 -38.87 8.67
CA GLN A 509 2.09 -40.17 8.01
C GLN A 509 2.41 -40.10 6.49
N GLY A 510 2.49 -38.89 5.91
CA GLY A 510 2.93 -38.66 4.54
C GLY A 510 4.41 -38.24 4.39
N PRO A 511 4.90 -38.05 3.14
CA PRO A 511 6.28 -37.67 2.86
C PRO A 511 6.67 -36.32 3.50
N LEU A 512 7.81 -36.31 4.19
CA LEU A 512 8.40 -35.11 4.78
C LEU A 512 9.68 -34.73 4.01
N ALA A 513 9.65 -33.57 3.34
CA ALA A 513 10.74 -33.12 2.48
C ALA A 513 11.32 -31.72 2.82
N PRO A 514 11.90 -31.51 4.01
CA PRO A 514 12.42 -30.22 4.43
C PRO A 514 13.71 -29.87 3.68
N LYS A 515 13.81 -28.60 3.27
CA LYS A 515 15.03 -27.99 2.71
C LYS A 515 15.45 -26.85 3.63
N THR A 516 16.49 -27.06 4.42
CA THR A 516 16.94 -26.11 5.44
C THR A 516 18.37 -25.64 5.14
N ALA A 517 18.69 -24.36 5.23
CA ALA A 517 20.10 -23.94 5.20
C ALA A 517 20.74 -24.11 6.59
N GLY A 518 20.10 -23.66 7.66
CA GLY A 518 20.53 -23.90 9.04
C GLY A 518 20.32 -25.33 9.57
N ASN A 519 20.07 -25.47 10.87
CA ASN A 519 19.95 -26.76 11.54
C ASN A 519 18.53 -27.32 11.47
N PHE A 520 18.40 -28.63 11.29
CA PHE A 520 17.14 -29.36 11.48
C PHE A 520 17.23 -30.18 12.76
N LEU A 521 16.42 -29.85 13.77
CA LEU A 521 16.42 -30.52 15.07
C LEU A 521 15.11 -31.28 15.26
N GLN A 522 15.18 -32.61 15.23
CA GLN A 522 14.04 -33.48 15.48
C GLN A 522 14.14 -34.10 16.88
N LYS A 523 13.17 -33.77 17.74
CA LYS A 523 13.06 -34.33 19.10
C LYS A 523 12.01 -35.43 19.22
N ALA A 524 11.06 -35.49 18.30
CA ALA A 524 9.99 -36.48 18.31
C ALA A 524 10.35 -37.72 17.50
N PRO A 525 9.64 -38.85 17.71
CA PRO A 525 9.75 -40.03 16.87
C PRO A 525 9.63 -39.68 15.37
N PRO A 526 10.11 -40.54 14.48
CA PRO A 526 10.22 -40.34 13.04
C PRO A 526 8.94 -40.79 12.29
N PRO A 527 8.76 -40.48 10.99
CA PRO A 527 7.51 -40.83 10.32
C PRO A 527 7.47 -42.31 9.98
N GLN A 528 6.26 -42.87 9.85
CA GLN A 528 6.08 -44.20 9.25
C GLN A 528 6.36 -44.18 7.73
N GLY A 529 6.46 -43.00 7.11
CA GLY A 529 6.79 -42.82 5.69
C GLY A 529 8.26 -42.50 5.39
N SER A 530 8.56 -42.27 4.10
CA SER A 530 9.90 -41.88 3.62
C SER A 530 10.28 -40.47 4.06
N LEU A 531 11.51 -40.30 4.54
CA LEU A 531 12.07 -39.01 4.96
C LEU A 531 13.24 -38.60 4.06
N VAL A 532 13.06 -37.51 3.30
CA VAL A 532 14.07 -36.98 2.36
C VAL A 532 14.33 -35.53 2.67
N PHE A 533 15.49 -35.19 3.24
CA PHE A 533 15.80 -33.80 3.55
C PHE A 533 17.12 -33.31 2.97
N LYS A 534 17.23 -31.99 2.84
CA LYS A 534 18.47 -31.29 2.49
C LYS A 534 18.78 -30.26 3.58
N THR A 535 19.94 -30.36 4.23
CA THR A 535 20.43 -29.37 5.23
C THR A 535 21.82 -28.85 4.88
N ALA A 536 22.15 -27.58 5.14
CA ALA A 536 23.53 -27.12 4.93
C ALA A 536 24.40 -27.28 6.18
N VAL A 537 23.86 -27.07 7.38
CA VAL A 537 24.66 -27.11 8.63
C VAL A 537 24.61 -28.48 9.31
N ASN A 538 23.74 -28.69 10.31
CA ASN A 538 23.73 -29.94 11.08
C ASN A 538 22.34 -30.57 11.17
N PHE A 539 22.32 -31.91 11.29
CA PHE A 539 21.14 -32.70 11.62
C PHE A 539 21.35 -33.48 12.92
N PRO A 540 21.05 -32.89 14.09
CA PRO A 540 20.97 -33.62 15.35
C PRO A 540 19.62 -34.36 15.47
N GLN A 541 19.65 -35.69 15.43
CA GLN A 541 18.51 -36.55 15.71
C GLN A 541 18.68 -37.19 17.09
N LYS A 542 17.76 -36.86 18.01
CA LYS A 542 17.71 -37.44 19.37
C LYS A 542 16.67 -38.55 19.52
N ALA A 543 15.70 -38.63 18.61
CA ALA A 543 14.60 -39.59 18.68
C ALA A 543 14.81 -40.77 17.74
N SER A 544 14.06 -41.84 17.98
CA SER A 544 14.05 -43.07 17.18
C SER A 544 13.97 -42.79 15.66
N PRO A 545 14.43 -43.71 14.81
CA PRO A 545 14.58 -43.58 13.36
C PRO A 545 13.39 -44.15 12.56
N PRO A 546 13.05 -43.60 11.37
CA PRO A 546 11.81 -43.98 10.66
C PRO A 546 11.77 -45.48 10.35
N GLN A 547 10.57 -46.05 10.30
CA GLN A 547 10.40 -47.41 9.78
C GLN A 547 10.58 -47.45 8.25
N GLY A 548 10.45 -46.32 7.56
CA GLY A 548 10.72 -46.17 6.12
C GLY A 548 12.16 -45.74 5.76
N PRO A 549 12.47 -45.65 4.45
CA PRO A 549 13.77 -45.22 3.94
C PRO A 549 14.17 -43.81 4.41
N LEU A 550 15.45 -43.67 4.78
CA LEU A 550 16.05 -42.41 5.25
C LEU A 550 17.19 -41.96 4.33
N ALA A 551 16.99 -40.86 3.60
CA ALA A 551 17.96 -40.34 2.62
C ALA A 551 18.34 -38.86 2.87
N PRO A 552 19.10 -38.59 3.96
CA PRO A 552 19.49 -37.23 4.31
C PRO A 552 20.62 -36.72 3.42
N LYS A 553 20.55 -35.47 2.99
CA LYS A 553 21.65 -34.77 2.30
C LYS A 553 22.08 -33.58 3.16
N THR A 554 23.26 -33.63 3.75
CA THR A 554 23.77 -32.59 4.65
C THR A 554 25.13 -32.08 4.17
N ALA A 555 25.37 -30.78 4.15
CA ALA A 555 26.74 -30.29 3.90
C ALA A 555 27.62 -30.47 5.16
N GLY A 556 27.19 -30.03 6.34
CA GLY A 556 27.91 -30.27 7.60
C GLY A 556 27.72 -31.68 8.20
N ASN A 557 27.48 -31.78 9.51
CA ASN A 557 27.49 -33.05 10.23
C ASN A 557 26.08 -33.67 10.38
N PHE A 558 26.01 -34.99 10.23
CA PHE A 558 24.83 -35.78 10.62
C PHE A 558 25.11 -36.46 11.96
N LEU A 559 24.41 -36.04 13.02
CA LEU A 559 24.59 -36.54 14.38
C LEU A 559 23.34 -37.33 14.80
N GLN A 560 23.45 -38.66 14.80
CA GLN A 560 22.40 -39.56 15.25
C GLN A 560 22.77 -40.14 16.62
N LYS A 561 21.99 -39.81 17.65
CA LYS A 561 22.14 -40.36 19.01
C LYS A 561 21.19 -41.52 19.30
N ALA A 562 20.08 -41.60 18.58
CA ALA A 562 19.07 -42.65 18.72
C ALA A 562 19.41 -43.89 17.89
N PRO A 563 18.75 -45.04 18.14
CA PRO A 563 18.88 -46.23 17.32
C PRO A 563 18.67 -45.92 15.81
N PRO A 564 19.15 -46.80 14.92
CA PRO A 564 19.13 -46.67 13.46
C PRO A 564 17.87 -47.30 12.82
N PRO A 565 17.41 -46.80 11.65
CA PRO A 565 16.13 -47.23 11.06
C PRO A 565 16.12 -48.72 10.75
N GLN A 566 14.94 -49.34 10.80
CA GLN A 566 14.74 -50.71 10.32
C GLN A 566 14.82 -50.79 8.78
N GLY A 567 14.64 -49.66 8.07
CA GLY A 567 14.78 -49.55 6.62
C GLY A 567 16.16 -49.07 6.12
N PRO A 568 16.37 -49.02 4.79
CA PRO A 568 17.63 -48.59 4.17
C PRO A 568 18.04 -47.15 4.56
N LEU A 569 19.32 -46.98 4.87
CA LEU A 569 19.91 -45.69 5.26
C LEU A 569 20.99 -45.27 4.26
N ALA A 570 20.74 -44.17 3.54
CA ALA A 570 21.63 -43.66 2.48
C ALA A 570 21.98 -42.17 2.65
N PRO A 571 22.72 -41.79 3.72
CA PRO A 571 23.08 -40.41 3.98
C PRO A 571 24.14 -39.92 2.99
N LYS A 572 24.03 -38.66 2.56
CA LYS A 572 25.07 -37.95 1.81
C LYS A 572 25.56 -36.77 2.65
N THR A 573 26.81 -36.80 3.12
CA THR A 573 27.40 -35.75 3.97
C THR A 573 28.68 -35.17 3.35
N MET A 574 29.01 -33.88 3.56
CA MET A 574 30.33 -33.37 3.12
C MET A 574 31.39 -33.48 4.22
N VAL A 575 31.04 -33.26 5.49
CA VAL A 575 32.03 -33.22 6.57
C VAL A 575 32.21 -34.59 7.23
N ASN A 576 31.46 -34.91 8.29
CA ASN A 576 31.63 -36.16 9.03
C ASN A 576 30.26 -36.84 9.29
N PHE A 577 30.30 -38.17 9.45
CA PHE A 577 29.19 -38.98 9.96
C PHE A 577 29.60 -39.63 11.29
N PRO A 578 29.56 -38.90 12.43
CA PRO A 578 29.88 -39.47 13.73
C PRO A 578 28.70 -40.33 14.20
N LYS A 579 28.85 -41.64 14.17
CA LYS A 579 27.84 -42.57 14.66
C LYS A 579 28.06 -42.80 16.17
N MET A 580 27.04 -42.51 16.97
CA MET A 580 27.05 -42.74 18.44
C MET A 580 26.04 -43.79 18.90
N ALA A 581 25.31 -44.41 17.97
CA ALA A 581 24.24 -45.37 18.25
C ALA A 581 24.55 -46.74 17.63
N PRO A 582 23.85 -47.82 18.10
CA PRO A 582 23.90 -49.13 17.46
C PRO A 582 23.54 -49.05 15.97
N PRO A 583 23.82 -50.11 15.18
CA PRO A 583 23.76 -50.08 13.72
C PRO A 583 22.48 -50.69 13.11
N PRO A 584 22.01 -50.21 11.92
CA PRO A 584 20.71 -50.62 11.38
C PRO A 584 20.64 -52.12 11.10
N HIS A 585 19.44 -52.70 11.19
CA HIS A 585 19.15 -54.07 10.75
C HIS A 585 19.01 -54.18 9.21
N GLY A 586 19.44 -53.16 8.45
CA GLY A 586 19.31 -53.10 7.00
C GLY A 586 20.53 -52.47 6.30
N PRO A 587 20.53 -52.44 4.96
CA PRO A 587 21.66 -51.95 4.16
C PRO A 587 22.03 -50.49 4.49
N LEU A 588 23.33 -50.24 4.67
CA LEU A 588 23.88 -48.93 4.99
C LEU A 588 24.86 -48.48 3.88
N ALA A 589 24.51 -47.41 3.18
CA ALA A 589 25.28 -46.89 2.03
C ALA A 589 25.57 -45.37 2.14
N PRO A 590 26.34 -44.94 3.15
CA PRO A 590 26.68 -43.53 3.33
C PRO A 590 27.62 -43.06 2.22
N LYS A 591 27.44 -41.81 1.76
CA LYS A 591 28.38 -41.11 0.88
C LYS A 591 28.92 -39.88 1.62
N THR A 592 30.22 -39.83 1.93
CA THR A 592 30.81 -38.75 2.72
C THR A 592 32.03 -38.15 2.01
N ALA A 593 32.15 -36.82 1.90
CA ALA A 593 33.38 -36.23 1.34
C ALA A 593 34.55 -36.27 2.35
N GLY A 594 34.31 -35.96 3.63
CA GLY A 594 35.30 -36.10 4.70
C GLY A 594 35.42 -37.52 5.26
N ASN A 595 35.79 -37.62 6.55
CA ASN A 595 36.12 -38.88 7.20
C ASN A 595 34.85 -39.63 7.67
N PHE A 596 34.92 -40.96 7.65
CA PHE A 596 33.89 -41.82 8.25
C PHE A 596 34.47 -42.59 9.44
N PRO A 597 34.49 -42.00 10.65
CA PRO A 597 34.99 -42.69 11.82
C PRO A 597 33.95 -43.68 12.34
N GLN A 598 34.29 -44.96 12.35
CA GLN A 598 33.46 -45.99 12.95
C GLN A 598 33.95 -46.29 14.38
N LYS A 599 33.14 -45.91 15.38
CA LYS A 599 33.40 -46.09 16.82
C LYS A 599 32.39 -47.02 17.52
N THR A 600 31.48 -47.65 16.77
CA THR A 600 30.48 -48.57 17.32
C THR A 600 30.33 -49.80 16.39
N PRO A 601 29.78 -50.93 16.88
CA PRO A 601 29.59 -52.14 16.08
C PRO A 601 28.83 -51.88 14.76
N SER A 602 29.20 -52.59 13.68
CA SER A 602 28.63 -52.47 12.30
C SER A 602 27.21 -53.05 12.16
N PRO A 603 26.42 -52.70 11.13
CA PRO A 603 25.05 -53.24 10.95
C PRO A 603 25.01 -54.74 10.73
N GLN A 604 23.88 -55.38 11.06
CA GLN A 604 23.56 -56.77 10.71
C GLN A 604 23.19 -56.92 9.21
N GLY A 605 23.94 -56.29 8.32
CA GLY A 605 23.64 -56.27 6.89
C GLY A 605 24.76 -55.62 6.06
N PRO A 606 24.63 -55.60 4.71
CA PRO A 606 25.68 -55.09 3.83
C PRO A 606 26.02 -53.61 4.11
N LEU A 607 27.31 -53.34 4.28
CA LEU A 607 27.85 -52.00 4.51
C LEU A 607 28.70 -51.56 3.30
N ALA A 608 28.24 -50.54 2.57
CA ALA A 608 28.89 -50.05 1.35
C ALA A 608 29.14 -48.52 1.38
N PRO A 609 29.99 -48.03 2.31
CA PRO A 609 30.30 -46.61 2.42
C PRO A 609 31.12 -46.13 1.24
N LYS A 610 30.83 -44.92 0.74
CA LYS A 610 31.67 -44.21 -0.24
C LYS A 610 32.25 -42.97 0.43
N THR A 611 33.55 -42.90 0.68
CA THR A 611 34.19 -41.73 1.31
C THR A 611 35.31 -41.15 0.44
N ALA A 612 35.47 -39.83 0.39
CA ALA A 612 36.65 -39.23 -0.23
C ALA A 612 37.82 -39.08 0.76
N GLY A 613 37.54 -38.88 2.06
CA GLY A 613 38.53 -38.85 3.13
C GLY A 613 38.98 -40.24 3.60
N ASN A 614 39.43 -40.33 4.85
CA ASN A 614 39.90 -41.56 5.47
C ASN A 614 38.74 -42.35 6.12
N PHE A 615 38.85 -43.68 6.09
CA PHE A 615 37.96 -44.62 6.78
C PHE A 615 38.73 -45.36 7.89
N PRO A 616 38.76 -44.85 9.13
CA PRO A 616 39.32 -45.58 10.25
C PRO A 616 38.28 -46.55 10.84
N GLN A 617 38.59 -47.84 10.76
CA GLN A 617 37.84 -48.91 11.41
C GLN A 617 38.55 -49.33 12.69
N LYS A 618 37.98 -48.97 13.85
CA LYS A 618 38.54 -49.28 15.17
C LYS A 618 37.89 -50.46 15.89
N GLU A 619 36.73 -50.93 15.42
CA GLU A 619 35.95 -52.01 16.06
C GLU A 619 35.57 -53.13 15.08
N PRO A 620 35.32 -54.36 15.60
CA PRO A 620 34.97 -55.50 14.77
C PRO A 620 33.60 -55.29 14.11
N PRO A 621 33.44 -55.62 12.82
CA PRO A 621 32.14 -55.62 12.16
C PRO A 621 31.40 -56.96 12.42
N PRO A 622 30.12 -56.95 12.84
CA PRO A 622 29.30 -58.17 12.87
C PRO A 622 28.97 -58.70 11.46
N HIS A 623 28.40 -59.90 11.46
CA HIS A 623 28.04 -60.72 10.31
C HIS A 623 27.50 -59.92 9.12
N GLY A 624 28.23 -59.93 8.01
CA GLY A 624 27.85 -59.24 6.77
C GLY A 624 29.04 -58.96 5.85
N SER A 625 28.72 -58.55 4.62
CA SER A 625 29.73 -58.12 3.64
C SER A 625 30.03 -56.62 3.75
N LEU A 626 31.32 -56.27 3.74
CA LEU A 626 31.82 -54.90 3.85
C LEU A 626 32.54 -54.51 2.55
N ALA A 627 31.97 -53.54 1.82
CA ALA A 627 32.46 -53.09 0.51
C ALA A 627 32.69 -51.56 0.44
N PRO A 628 33.64 -51.02 1.24
CA PRO A 628 33.92 -49.59 1.28
C PRO A 628 34.61 -49.13 -0.02
N LYS A 629 34.24 -47.95 -0.50
CA LYS A 629 34.94 -47.25 -1.59
C LYS A 629 35.52 -45.94 -1.05
N THR A 630 36.84 -45.81 -0.99
CA THR A 630 37.52 -44.72 -0.28
C THR A 630 38.55 -44.03 -1.17
N ALA A 631 38.50 -42.71 -1.37
CA ALA A 631 39.57 -42.03 -2.12
C ALA A 631 40.84 -41.86 -1.26
N GLY A 632 40.71 -41.54 0.03
CA GLY A 632 41.81 -41.50 0.99
C GLY A 632 42.27 -42.88 1.48
N ASN A 633 42.73 -42.94 2.72
CA ASN A 633 43.24 -44.17 3.35
C ASN A 633 42.11 -44.98 4.03
N PHE A 634 42.16 -46.30 3.95
CA PHE A 634 41.34 -47.20 4.76
C PHE A 634 42.20 -47.84 5.85
N LEU A 635 41.99 -47.44 7.11
CA LEU A 635 42.79 -47.92 8.24
C LEU A 635 42.02 -48.98 9.02
N GLN A 636 42.46 -50.23 8.95
CA GLN A 636 41.85 -51.33 9.68
C GLN A 636 42.65 -51.68 10.93
N LYS A 637 42.11 -51.34 12.10
CA LYS A 637 42.70 -51.67 13.40
C LYS A 637 42.01 -52.84 14.12
N ALA A 638 40.77 -53.16 13.75
CA ALA A 638 39.98 -54.22 14.38
C ALA A 638 39.85 -55.47 13.50
N PRO A 639 39.56 -56.63 14.11
CA PRO A 639 39.28 -57.86 13.39
C PRO A 639 38.20 -57.65 12.30
N PRO A 640 38.39 -58.22 11.11
CA PRO A 640 37.49 -58.14 9.95
C PRO A 640 36.23 -59.00 10.12
N PRO A 641 35.20 -58.82 9.27
CA PRO A 641 33.92 -59.51 9.45
C PRO A 641 34.05 -61.01 9.18
N HIS A 642 33.11 -61.80 9.72
CA HIS A 642 32.90 -63.18 9.29
C HIS A 642 32.42 -63.32 7.82
N GLY A 643 32.12 -62.21 7.13
CA GLY A 643 31.73 -62.16 5.72
C GLY A 643 32.84 -61.62 4.79
N SER A 644 32.47 -61.35 3.54
CA SER A 644 33.41 -60.85 2.53
C SER A 644 33.85 -59.40 2.78
N LEU A 645 35.15 -59.13 2.62
CA LEU A 645 35.73 -57.78 2.73
C LEU A 645 36.31 -57.37 1.36
N VAL A 646 35.64 -56.44 0.68
CA VAL A 646 35.99 -55.99 -0.68
C VAL A 646 36.21 -54.47 -0.72
N PRO A 647 37.25 -53.95 -0.04
CA PRO A 647 37.55 -52.53 -0.01
C PRO A 647 38.15 -52.10 -1.35
N LYS A 648 37.69 -50.94 -1.87
CA LYS A 648 38.29 -50.25 -3.01
C LYS A 648 38.83 -48.92 -2.53
N THR A 649 40.14 -48.72 -2.51
CA THR A 649 40.76 -47.47 -2.02
C THR A 649 41.73 -46.86 -3.04
N ALA A 650 41.77 -45.53 -3.17
CA ALA A 650 42.82 -44.89 -3.98
C ALA A 650 44.07 -44.59 -3.15
N GLY A 651 43.94 -44.35 -1.85
CA GLY A 651 45.06 -44.22 -0.90
C GLY A 651 45.55 -45.56 -0.35
N ASN A 652 46.19 -45.51 0.81
CA ASN A 652 46.79 -46.65 1.48
C ASN A 652 45.76 -47.49 2.27
N PHE A 653 46.03 -48.79 2.36
CA PHE A 653 45.30 -49.75 3.19
C PHE A 653 46.23 -50.35 4.25
N PRO A 654 46.42 -49.73 5.43
CA PRO A 654 47.13 -50.35 6.53
C PRO A 654 46.20 -51.30 7.29
N GLN A 655 46.51 -52.59 7.25
CA GLN A 655 45.85 -53.63 8.02
C GLN A 655 46.73 -54.03 9.20
N LYS A 656 46.27 -53.71 10.42
CA LYS A 656 46.95 -54.09 11.66
C LYS A 656 46.30 -55.30 12.36
N ALA A 657 45.05 -55.60 12.04
CA ALA A 657 44.30 -56.70 12.67
C ALA A 657 44.38 -58.00 11.87
N PRO A 658 44.17 -59.17 12.50
CA PRO A 658 44.07 -60.48 11.83
C PRO A 658 43.12 -60.44 10.64
N SER A 659 43.28 -61.33 9.67
CA SER A 659 42.48 -61.32 8.43
C SER A 659 41.15 -62.08 8.59
N PRO A 660 40.14 -61.87 7.71
CA PRO A 660 38.81 -62.47 7.89
C PRO A 660 38.82 -63.97 7.65
N HIS A 661 37.84 -64.67 8.23
CA HIS A 661 37.55 -66.05 7.84
C HIS A 661 36.97 -66.14 6.42
N GLY A 662 36.40 -65.05 5.89
CA GLY A 662 35.90 -64.96 4.52
C GLY A 662 36.89 -64.37 3.50
N PRO A 663 36.51 -64.30 2.21
CA PRO A 663 37.36 -63.75 1.15
C PRO A 663 37.74 -62.29 1.39
N LEU A 664 39.03 -61.98 1.22
CA LEU A 664 39.59 -60.64 1.30
C LEU A 664 40.14 -60.25 -0.08
N VAL A 665 39.45 -59.31 -0.73
CA VAL A 665 39.76 -58.86 -2.11
C VAL A 665 39.94 -57.34 -2.14
N PRO A 666 40.99 -56.80 -1.50
CA PRO A 666 41.25 -55.37 -1.50
C PRO A 666 41.75 -54.93 -2.88
N LYS A 667 41.22 -53.81 -3.35
CA LYS A 667 41.71 -53.12 -4.55
C LYS A 667 42.20 -51.74 -4.13
N THR A 668 43.52 -51.54 -4.07
CA THR A 668 44.13 -50.26 -3.69
C THR A 668 44.97 -49.68 -4.82
N ALA A 669 44.94 -48.36 -5.03
CA ALA A 669 45.92 -47.70 -5.89
C ALA A 669 47.19 -47.30 -5.12
N GLY A 670 47.12 -47.15 -3.79
CA GLY A 670 48.28 -46.90 -2.93
C GLY A 670 48.93 -48.18 -2.40
N ASN A 671 49.53 -48.08 -1.21
CA ASN A 671 50.20 -49.18 -0.54
C ASN A 671 49.20 -50.03 0.28
N PHE A 672 49.33 -51.35 0.19
CA PHE A 672 48.66 -52.29 1.10
C PHE A 672 49.67 -52.82 2.10
N ALA A 673 49.60 -52.38 3.36
CA ALA A 673 50.52 -52.81 4.40
C ALA A 673 49.82 -53.77 5.36
N GLN A 674 50.24 -55.04 5.35
CA GLN A 674 49.69 -56.07 6.21
C GLN A 674 50.69 -56.44 7.30
N LYS A 675 50.32 -56.16 8.56
CA LYS A 675 51.13 -56.52 9.73
C LYS A 675 50.68 -57.80 10.42
N ALA A 676 49.44 -58.23 10.20
CA ALA A 676 48.84 -59.39 10.87
C ALA A 676 48.77 -60.61 9.94
N PRO A 677 48.54 -61.83 10.49
CA PRO A 677 48.42 -63.03 9.68
C PRO A 677 47.32 -62.93 8.60
N PRO A 678 47.58 -63.47 7.40
CA PRO A 678 46.65 -63.51 6.26
C PRO A 678 45.48 -64.48 6.49
N PRO A 679 44.38 -64.37 5.72
CA PRO A 679 43.15 -65.11 6.01
C PRO A 679 43.29 -66.59 5.67
N GLN A 680 42.45 -67.43 6.29
CA GLN A 680 42.35 -68.87 5.97
C GLN A 680 41.59 -69.13 4.65
N GLY A 681 41.04 -68.10 4.00
CA GLY A 681 40.36 -68.19 2.70
C GLY A 681 41.12 -67.52 1.55
N PRO A 682 40.57 -67.52 0.33
CA PRO A 682 41.22 -66.94 -0.86
C PRO A 682 41.60 -65.47 -0.66
N HIS A 683 42.88 -65.16 -0.88
CA HIS A 683 43.46 -63.82 -0.71
C HIS A 683 43.98 -63.30 -2.05
N ALA A 684 43.28 -62.31 -2.62
CA ALA A 684 43.59 -61.76 -3.94
C ALA A 684 43.70 -60.22 -3.92
N PRO A 685 44.72 -59.66 -3.25
CA PRO A 685 44.94 -58.23 -3.20
C PRO A 685 45.37 -57.72 -4.57
N LYS A 686 44.79 -56.60 -5.00
CA LYS A 686 45.22 -55.86 -6.19
C LYS A 686 45.73 -54.50 -5.74
N THR A 687 47.01 -54.22 -5.95
CA THR A 687 47.65 -52.96 -5.56
C THR A 687 48.38 -52.33 -6.74
N ALA A 688 48.52 -51.00 -6.80
CA ALA A 688 49.33 -50.39 -7.87
C ALA A 688 50.77 -50.11 -7.40
N VAL A 689 50.98 -49.77 -6.12
CA VAL A 689 52.30 -49.34 -5.63
C VAL A 689 53.01 -50.47 -4.88
N ASN A 690 52.88 -50.57 -3.54
CA ASN A 690 53.62 -51.58 -2.78
C ASN A 690 52.71 -52.48 -1.92
N PHE A 691 53.12 -53.74 -1.77
CA PHE A 691 52.54 -54.69 -0.83
C PHE A 691 53.59 -55.16 0.20
N PRO A 692 53.91 -54.35 1.23
CA PRO A 692 54.77 -54.81 2.31
C PRO A 692 54.03 -55.79 3.23
N GLN A 693 54.47 -57.05 3.21
CA GLN A 693 53.99 -58.10 4.10
C GLN A 693 55.05 -58.41 5.17
N LYS A 694 54.68 -58.19 6.44
CA LYS A 694 55.55 -58.52 7.59
C LYS A 694 55.19 -59.82 8.29
N ALA A 695 53.96 -60.32 8.08
CA ALA A 695 53.47 -61.55 8.71
C ALA A 695 53.73 -62.79 7.83
N PRO A 696 53.73 -64.00 8.41
CA PRO A 696 53.80 -65.25 7.65
C PRO A 696 52.70 -65.32 6.58
N PRO A 697 52.93 -65.98 5.44
CA PRO A 697 51.97 -66.10 4.35
C PRO A 697 50.85 -67.12 4.67
N PRO A 698 49.70 -67.08 3.95
CA PRO A 698 48.52 -67.88 4.32
C PRO A 698 48.69 -69.36 3.98
N HIS A 699 47.92 -70.22 4.68
CA HIS A 699 47.77 -71.64 4.38
C HIS A 699 46.89 -71.91 3.13
N GLY A 700 46.81 -70.96 2.19
CA GLY A 700 45.97 -71.05 0.98
C GLY A 700 46.53 -70.21 -0.17
N PRO A 701 45.95 -70.30 -1.37
CA PRO A 701 46.48 -69.63 -2.56
C PRO A 701 46.48 -68.11 -2.40
N LEU A 702 47.68 -67.53 -2.53
CA LEU A 702 47.93 -66.09 -2.50
C LEU A 702 48.21 -65.62 -3.94
N VAL A 703 47.30 -64.82 -4.50
CA VAL A 703 47.42 -64.32 -5.88
C VAL A 703 47.45 -62.78 -5.87
N PRO A 704 48.56 -62.16 -5.44
CA PRO A 704 48.70 -60.71 -5.45
C PRO A 704 48.91 -60.24 -6.88
N LYS A 705 48.20 -59.17 -7.25
CA LYS A 705 48.46 -58.43 -8.50
C LYS A 705 48.96 -57.04 -8.12
N THR A 706 50.24 -56.78 -8.31
CA THR A 706 50.88 -55.52 -7.89
C THR A 706 51.71 -54.92 -9.03
N ALA A 707 51.60 -53.63 -9.31
CA ALA A 707 52.45 -53.01 -10.35
C ALA A 707 53.85 -52.60 -9.82
N GLY A 708 53.99 -52.21 -8.55
CA GLY A 708 55.29 -51.90 -7.91
C GLY A 708 55.88 -53.05 -7.06
N ASN A 709 56.52 -52.73 -5.93
CA ASN A 709 57.37 -53.68 -5.21
C ASN A 709 56.58 -54.56 -4.22
N PHE A 710 57.01 -55.82 -4.11
CA PHE A 710 56.51 -56.79 -3.11
C PHE A 710 57.64 -57.15 -2.13
N PRO A 711 57.96 -56.31 -1.13
CA PRO A 711 58.95 -56.65 -0.13
C PRO A 711 58.33 -57.62 0.90
N GLN A 712 58.73 -58.89 0.84
CA GLN A 712 58.38 -59.93 1.81
C GLN A 712 59.54 -60.13 2.79
N LYS A 713 59.27 -59.98 4.10
CA LYS A 713 60.26 -60.25 5.16
C LYS A 713 60.10 -61.62 5.84
N ALA A 714 59.03 -62.34 5.54
CA ALA A 714 58.69 -63.64 6.14
C ALA A 714 58.96 -64.81 5.16
N PRO A 715 59.08 -66.06 5.65
CA PRO A 715 59.25 -67.24 4.80
C PRO A 715 58.14 -67.38 3.74
N PRO A 716 58.40 -68.02 2.59
CA PRO A 716 57.41 -68.28 1.53
C PRO A 716 56.28 -69.24 1.99
N PRO A 717 55.08 -69.18 1.37
CA PRO A 717 53.93 -70.02 1.76
C PRO A 717 54.13 -71.50 1.43
N HIS A 718 53.49 -72.37 2.22
CA HIS A 718 53.34 -73.81 1.94
C HIS A 718 52.32 -74.13 0.83
N GLY A 719 52.10 -73.20 -0.11
CA GLY A 719 51.14 -73.33 -1.21
C GLY A 719 51.53 -72.45 -2.40
N PRO A 720 50.87 -72.62 -3.57
CA PRO A 720 51.25 -71.92 -4.80
C PRO A 720 51.12 -70.40 -4.63
N LEU A 721 52.26 -69.71 -4.70
CA LEU A 721 52.36 -68.26 -4.79
C LEU A 721 52.44 -67.89 -6.27
N VAL A 722 51.40 -67.25 -6.81
CA VAL A 722 51.36 -66.80 -8.21
C VAL A 722 51.28 -65.28 -8.24
N PRO A 723 52.39 -64.57 -7.99
CA PRO A 723 52.41 -63.12 -8.09
C PRO A 723 52.33 -62.74 -9.56
N LYS A 724 51.42 -61.82 -9.88
CA LYS A 724 51.42 -61.14 -11.19
C LYS A 724 51.92 -59.73 -10.94
N THR A 725 53.24 -59.58 -10.93
CA THR A 725 53.94 -58.33 -10.61
C THR A 725 54.73 -57.79 -11.78
N ALA A 726 54.75 -56.46 -11.95
CA ALA A 726 55.56 -55.77 -12.96
C ALA A 726 56.83 -55.10 -12.38
N GLY A 727 56.96 -55.01 -11.05
CA GLY A 727 58.09 -54.38 -10.34
C GLY A 727 59.01 -55.38 -9.61
N ASN A 728 60.01 -54.86 -8.90
CA ASN A 728 61.06 -55.66 -8.24
C ASN A 728 60.51 -56.50 -7.06
N PHE A 729 61.00 -57.73 -6.97
CA PHE A 729 60.72 -58.68 -5.87
C PHE A 729 61.98 -58.88 -5.00
N PRO A 730 62.35 -57.91 -4.14
CA PRO A 730 63.53 -58.06 -3.29
C PRO A 730 63.20 -59.06 -2.16
N GLN A 731 63.62 -60.30 -2.33
CA GLN A 731 63.56 -61.33 -1.30
C GLN A 731 64.85 -61.28 -0.46
N LYS A 732 64.73 -61.15 0.86
CA LYS A 732 65.88 -61.17 1.79
C LYS A 732 66.15 -62.56 2.38
N ALA A 733 65.44 -63.59 1.92
CA ALA A 733 65.53 -64.96 2.41
C ALA A 733 65.82 -65.92 1.23
N PRO A 734 66.49 -67.07 1.46
CA PRO A 734 66.82 -68.03 0.41
C PRO A 734 65.55 -68.56 -0.31
N PRO A 735 65.65 -68.91 -1.60
CA PRO A 735 64.50 -69.34 -2.40
C PRO A 735 63.87 -70.64 -1.87
N PRO A 736 62.54 -70.80 -1.90
CA PRO A 736 61.86 -72.03 -1.50
C PRO A 736 62.11 -73.20 -2.46
N GLN A 737 62.04 -74.42 -1.94
CA GLN A 737 62.03 -75.69 -2.70
C GLN A 737 60.67 -75.95 -3.41
N GLY A 738 60.11 -74.95 -4.09
CA GLY A 738 58.84 -75.07 -4.82
C GLY A 738 58.79 -74.15 -6.04
N THR A 739 58.24 -74.66 -7.15
CA THR A 739 58.27 -74.05 -8.48
C THR A 739 57.61 -72.66 -8.51
N LEU A 740 58.42 -71.60 -8.62
CA LEU A 740 57.96 -70.26 -8.99
C LEU A 740 57.72 -70.24 -10.50
N VAL A 741 56.49 -69.97 -10.94
CA VAL A 741 56.18 -69.77 -12.38
C VAL A 741 55.96 -68.28 -12.64
N PRO A 742 57.00 -67.50 -12.98
CA PRO A 742 56.81 -66.13 -13.45
C PRO A 742 56.20 -66.14 -14.86
N LYS A 743 55.07 -65.46 -15.04
CA LYS A 743 54.58 -65.10 -16.39
C LYS A 743 55.09 -63.70 -16.72
N THR A 744 56.28 -63.61 -17.29
CA THR A 744 56.79 -62.41 -17.98
C THR A 744 56.07 -62.26 -19.32
N ALA A 745 55.58 -61.05 -19.61
CA ALA A 745 54.90 -60.72 -20.85
C ALA A 745 55.89 -60.06 -21.82
N HIS A 746 56.67 -60.88 -22.53
CA HIS A 746 57.42 -60.48 -23.73
C HIS A 746 57.75 -61.74 -24.53
N GLU A 747 56.99 -61.99 -25.60
CA GLU A 747 57.43 -62.70 -26.82
C GLU A 747 56.22 -62.91 -27.76
N ARG A 748 55.97 -61.92 -28.62
CA ARG A 748 55.33 -62.09 -29.92
C ARG A 748 55.78 -60.95 -30.82
N CYS A 749 57.01 -61.04 -31.31
CA CYS A 749 57.44 -60.61 -32.63
C CYS A 749 58.93 -60.87 -32.75
N VAL A 750 59.30 -61.71 -33.72
CA VAL A 750 60.52 -61.72 -34.54
C VAL A 750 60.92 -63.18 -34.79
N VAL A 751 60.32 -63.75 -35.85
CA VAL A 751 61.00 -64.66 -36.76
C VAL A 751 60.53 -64.30 -38.16
N LEU A 752 61.32 -63.50 -38.88
CA LEU A 752 61.54 -63.72 -40.29
C LEU A 752 62.92 -63.17 -40.68
N PHE A 753 63.75 -64.09 -41.14
CA PHE A 753 65.15 -63.93 -41.52
C PHE A 753 65.29 -63.21 -42.88
N ARG A 754 66.35 -62.39 -42.99
CA ARG A 754 67.16 -62.06 -44.19
C ARG A 754 66.46 -61.85 -45.54
N PHE A 755 66.61 -60.66 -46.13
CA PHE A 755 67.15 -60.44 -47.49
C PHE A 755 67.47 -58.94 -47.72
N LEU A 756 68.67 -58.65 -48.24
CA LEU A 756 69.17 -57.40 -48.88
C LEU A 756 69.31 -56.13 -48.00
N LYS A 757 70.51 -55.64 -47.64
CA LYS A 757 71.65 -55.07 -48.40
C LYS A 757 71.37 -53.64 -48.92
N THR A 758 72.22 -52.69 -48.48
CA THR A 758 72.50 -51.32 -49.03
C THR A 758 71.35 -50.29 -48.94
N GLN A 759 71.49 -49.01 -48.57
CA GLN A 759 72.56 -48.01 -48.68
C GLN A 759 72.49 -46.99 -47.52
N HIS A 760 73.64 -46.37 -47.25
CA HIS A 760 73.84 -45.17 -46.44
C HIS A 760 73.73 -43.94 -47.36
N THR A 761 73.00 -42.87 -46.99
CA THR A 761 73.25 -41.48 -47.44
C THR A 761 72.46 -40.54 -46.52
N GLU A 762 73.09 -39.87 -45.56
CA GLU A 762 73.65 -38.49 -45.63
C GLU A 762 72.64 -37.34 -45.82
N LEU A 763 72.89 -36.31 -44.99
CA LEU A 763 72.64 -34.86 -45.16
C LEU A 763 71.22 -34.26 -45.08
N LEU A 764 71.12 -33.36 -44.09
CA LEU A 764 70.79 -31.91 -44.16
C LEU A 764 69.44 -31.40 -44.69
N CYS A 765 68.96 -30.38 -43.94
CA CYS A 765 68.16 -29.22 -44.33
C CYS A 765 66.61 -29.28 -44.31
N ILE A 766 66.10 -28.42 -43.41
CA ILE A 766 64.79 -27.72 -43.29
C ILE A 766 63.60 -28.55 -42.77
#